data_AF-A0AAE1N3Y9-F1
#
_entry.id   AF-A0AAE1N3Y9-F1
#
_cell.length_a   1.000
_cell.length_b   1.000
_cell.length_c   1.000
_cell.angle_alpha   90.00
_cell.angle_beta   90.00
_cell.angle_gamma   90.00
#
_symmetry.space_group_name_H-M   'P 1'
#
loop_
_entity.id
_entity.type
_entity.pdbx_description
1 polymer ?
#
loop_
_entity_poly.entity_id
_entity_poly.type
_entity_poly.pdbx_seq_one_letter_code
_entity_poly.pdbx_strand_id
1 'polypeptide(L)'
;MSTERLIEASGAMSEALLTSQSFRRCGEPDWIFEELPKATIVSVSRPDTGDISPILLSYTIELVYKQQFKWRLMKKASQVLYLHFALKKRALIEEFYDKQEQVKEWLQSLGIFDQTTIVQDAEEPDDGAVPLHHEDSIRNRCVPSAAALPIIRPSLGGLQSVADKAKVAMQGYLNHFLGNLDIVNSREVCKFLEVSRLSFLQDYGSKMKEGYVMVRNLSNISRDSDVTCFPCEWLGLCNNSWSKVWAVLKPGFLALLDDPFSNKPLDILVFDILPSSSEDKGSPIYLADHVKDRNPLRYTFKVTSGNRSISLRASSSAKVKDWVTKINEAALRPQEGWSHPHRFGSFAPIRGLTEDGSQAQWFIDGKAAFEAIASSIQEAKSEILITGWWLCPELYLKRPFHSHSSFRLDALLEEKAKQGVKIYVLLYKEVSLALKINSLYSKRRLLNIHENVKVLRYPNRFPAGVYLWSHHEKLVIVDYKICYLGGLDLCFGRYDTTEHKVADFPSEIWPGKDYYNPRESEPNSWEDTMRDELDREKYPRMPWHDVHCAIWGPPCRDIARHFVQRWNHAKRTKAPNEHTIPLLMPHHHMVIPHYMGRSKEIDINGCKEDDKKEVESQSSSSSQSPPRDIPLLLPQEAGGEDLKLIENNMTTNLVDQTTFCESRNPSDETSDAQVEGFPIEFDPFDLERQYPVDASDDCWETSEEGYYDATATEYGEVGPRTKCRFQVIRSVSHWSAGTSQTEESIHTAYCSLIEKAKHFIYIENQFFISGLATDDTIQNRVLEALYRRILLAHKEQKPFRVIIVMPLLPGFQGGLDDGGAATVRAIAHWQYRTISREKHSILANLRAVLGPKTEDYISFYGLRSHGRLSADGPMVTSQVYVHSKLMIVDDRAAIIGSSNINDRSLLGSRDSEIGVVIEDKEYVKSSMNGKPWKAGKLSYSLRCSLWSEHLGLNTGEINKISDPVADTTYNDLWSATAKENTRIYHEVFSCVPNDHIYSRAALRQNMAHLKEKLGHTTIDLGIGPYQTEAADRLKCIKGHLVCFPLEFMRGEDLRPVFNETEFYVSPHVYH
;
A
#
# COMPACT_ATOMS: atom_id res chain seq x y z
N MET A 1 11.48 5.17 -49.89
CA MET A 1 11.87 4.36 -51.08
C MET A 1 12.97 3.39 -50.67
N SER A 2 13.34 2.45 -51.56
CA SER A 2 14.51 1.55 -51.47
C SER A 2 14.71 0.76 -50.17
N THR A 3 14.28 -0.50 -50.19
CA THR A 3 14.90 -1.60 -49.45
C THR A 3 16.26 -1.97 -50.04
N GLU A 4 17.25 -2.34 -49.23
CA GLU A 4 18.20 -3.47 -49.38
C GLU A 4 19.26 -3.42 -48.25
N ARG A 5 19.37 -4.46 -47.39
CA ARG A 5 20.20 -5.68 -47.50
C ARG A 5 21.72 -5.46 -47.37
N LEU A 6 22.29 -6.03 -46.30
CA LEU A 6 23.52 -6.85 -46.33
C LEU A 6 23.61 -7.70 -45.03
N ILE A 7 24.47 -8.73 -45.02
CA ILE A 7 24.56 -9.80 -44.01
C ILE A 7 26.06 -10.11 -43.76
N GLU A 8 26.36 -10.91 -42.71
CA GLU A 8 27.66 -11.56 -42.38
C GLU A 8 28.65 -10.74 -41.51
N ALA A 9 29.48 -11.33 -40.63
CA ALA A 9 29.39 -12.62 -39.91
C ALA A 9 30.44 -12.69 -38.77
N SER A 10 30.18 -13.53 -37.75
CA SER A 10 31.12 -13.98 -36.67
C SER A 10 31.69 -12.91 -35.71
N GLY A 11 32.08 -13.23 -34.46
CA GLY A 11 31.85 -14.48 -33.71
C GLY A 11 32.81 -14.67 -32.52
N ALA A 12 32.28 -14.85 -31.31
CA ALA A 12 33.03 -15.30 -30.12
C ALA A 12 32.08 -15.96 -29.10
N MET A 13 32.55 -16.99 -28.40
CA MET A 13 31.83 -17.62 -27.27
C MET A 13 32.57 -17.34 -25.96
N SER A 14 31.80 -17.09 -24.89
CA SER A 14 32.23 -17.27 -23.50
C SER A 14 31.00 -17.62 -22.66
N GLU A 15 31.19 -18.36 -21.57
CA GLU A 15 30.12 -19.00 -20.81
C GLU A 15 29.51 -18.08 -19.74
N ALA A 16 28.22 -18.26 -19.46
CA ALA A 16 27.52 -17.59 -18.35
C ALA A 16 26.52 -18.56 -17.70
N LEU A 17 26.46 -18.57 -16.36
CA LEU A 17 25.67 -19.55 -15.61
C LEU A 17 24.16 -19.28 -15.70
N LEU A 18 23.38 -20.37 -15.72
CA LEU A 18 21.92 -20.35 -15.79
C LEU A 18 21.28 -19.90 -14.47
N THR A 19 20.65 -18.73 -14.49
CA THR A 19 19.62 -18.34 -13.49
C THR A 19 18.25 -18.30 -14.18
N SER A 20 17.29 -19.06 -13.64
CA SER A 20 16.09 -19.47 -14.38
C SER A 20 14.89 -18.53 -14.19
N GLN A 21 14.87 -17.41 -14.91
CA GLN A 21 13.65 -16.64 -15.18
C GLN A 21 13.47 -16.43 -16.68
N SER A 22 12.71 -17.32 -17.32
CA SER A 22 12.56 -17.37 -18.78
C SER A 22 11.51 -16.40 -19.31
N PHE A 23 11.97 -15.37 -20.03
CA PHE A 23 11.18 -14.79 -21.12
C PHE A 23 10.99 -15.88 -22.19
N ARG A 24 9.85 -16.57 -22.16
CA ARG A 24 9.52 -17.61 -23.15
C ARG A 24 9.44 -16.98 -24.55
N ARG A 25 10.34 -17.40 -25.45
CA ARG A 25 10.24 -17.09 -26.88
C ARG A 25 9.00 -17.77 -27.49
N CYS A 26 8.51 -17.23 -28.59
CA CYS A 26 7.42 -17.83 -29.36
C CYS A 26 7.82 -19.26 -29.82
N GLY A 27 7.09 -20.29 -29.41
CA GLY A 27 7.31 -21.69 -29.81
C GLY A 27 7.08 -22.78 -28.76
N GLU A 28 6.98 -22.45 -27.47
CA GLU A 28 6.68 -23.46 -26.43
C GLU A 28 5.19 -23.89 -26.40
N PRO A 29 4.87 -25.14 -26.02
CA PRO A 29 3.50 -25.64 -25.99
C PRO A 29 2.66 -25.05 -24.85
N ASP A 30 1.36 -24.87 -25.10
CA ASP A 30 0.40 -24.31 -24.14
C ASP A 30 0.02 -25.29 -23.01
N TRP A 31 0.96 -25.57 -22.11
CA TRP A 31 0.76 -26.46 -20.97
C TRP A 31 0.33 -25.71 -19.69
N ILE A 32 -0.38 -26.45 -18.82
CA ILE A 32 -0.77 -26.12 -17.44
C ILE A 32 0.05 -26.96 -16.44
N PHE A 33 0.38 -28.19 -16.81
CA PHE A 33 1.23 -29.12 -16.08
C PHE A 33 2.59 -29.26 -16.78
N GLU A 34 3.67 -28.89 -16.08
CA GLU A 34 5.05 -29.02 -16.54
C GLU A 34 5.68 -30.36 -16.12
N GLU A 35 5.07 -31.04 -15.14
CA GLU A 35 5.38 -32.39 -14.67
C GLU A 35 4.07 -33.19 -14.50
N LEU A 36 4.15 -34.51 -14.39
CA LEU A 36 2.97 -35.37 -14.23
C LEU A 36 2.36 -35.25 -12.81
N PRO A 37 1.11 -34.79 -12.65
CA PRO A 37 0.45 -34.77 -11.35
C PRO A 37 0.08 -36.19 -10.89
N LYS A 38 0.30 -36.50 -9.63
CA LYS A 38 -0.12 -37.77 -9.02
C LYS A 38 -1.58 -37.67 -8.59
N ALA A 39 -2.35 -38.74 -8.76
CA ALA A 39 -3.71 -38.84 -8.21
C ALA A 39 -3.90 -40.11 -7.38
N THR A 40 -4.81 -40.05 -6.42
CA THR A 40 -5.16 -41.15 -5.52
C THR A 40 -6.66 -41.15 -5.26
N ILE A 41 -7.33 -42.29 -5.48
CA ILE A 41 -8.72 -42.46 -5.08
C ILE A 41 -8.79 -42.62 -3.56
N VAL A 42 -9.28 -41.60 -2.87
CA VAL A 42 -9.45 -41.61 -1.41
C VAL A 42 -10.60 -42.55 -1.06
N SER A 43 -11.80 -42.26 -1.57
CA SER A 43 -13.03 -43.00 -1.29
C SER A 43 -13.90 -43.16 -2.54
N VAL A 44 -14.79 -44.15 -2.49
CA VAL A 44 -15.86 -44.36 -3.48
C VAL A 44 -17.17 -44.38 -2.72
N SER A 45 -18.15 -43.60 -3.16
CA SER A 45 -19.49 -43.51 -2.59
C SER A 45 -20.55 -43.84 -3.64
N ARG A 46 -21.71 -44.32 -3.19
CA ARG A 46 -22.86 -44.73 -4.01
C ARG A 46 -24.10 -43.97 -3.50
N PRO A 47 -25.03 -43.52 -4.36
CA PRO A 47 -26.32 -42.99 -3.92
C PRO A 47 -27.16 -44.08 -3.24
N ASP A 48 -28.02 -43.70 -2.29
CA ASP A 48 -28.84 -44.62 -1.49
C ASP A 48 -29.94 -45.37 -2.29
N THR A 49 -30.06 -45.08 -3.58
CA THR A 49 -30.89 -45.82 -4.54
C THR A 49 -30.39 -47.27 -4.67
N GLY A 50 -31.29 -48.24 -4.52
CA GLY A 50 -30.96 -49.68 -4.53
C GLY A 50 -30.34 -50.23 -5.83
N ASP A 51 -30.32 -49.45 -6.92
CA ASP A 51 -29.68 -49.79 -8.19
C ASP A 51 -28.15 -49.99 -8.03
N ILE A 52 -27.65 -51.09 -8.57
CA ILE A 52 -26.27 -51.59 -8.45
C ILE A 52 -25.37 -51.04 -9.58
N SER A 53 -25.93 -50.30 -10.55
CA SER A 53 -25.23 -49.76 -11.72
C SER A 53 -23.91 -49.03 -11.37
N PRO A 54 -22.73 -49.49 -11.89
CA PRO A 54 -21.43 -48.85 -11.66
C PRO A 54 -21.36 -47.39 -12.11
N ILE A 55 -22.23 -46.99 -13.04
CA ILE A 55 -22.35 -45.62 -13.56
C ILE A 55 -22.79 -44.62 -12.47
N LEU A 56 -23.44 -45.09 -11.41
CA LEU A 56 -23.89 -44.28 -10.28
C LEU A 56 -22.79 -43.98 -9.24
N LEU A 57 -21.66 -44.69 -9.30
CA LEU A 57 -20.55 -44.51 -8.35
C LEU A 57 -19.92 -43.11 -8.46
N SER A 58 -19.58 -42.53 -7.32
CA SER A 58 -18.92 -41.24 -7.19
C SER A 58 -17.59 -41.41 -6.47
N TYR A 59 -16.52 -40.86 -7.05
CA TYR A 59 -15.14 -41.07 -6.62
C TYR A 59 -14.57 -39.77 -6.05
N THR A 60 -13.97 -39.85 -4.86
CA THR A 60 -13.18 -38.76 -4.30
C THR A 60 -11.74 -38.92 -4.75
N ILE A 61 -11.34 -38.12 -5.72
CA ILE A 61 -9.99 -38.08 -6.28
C ILE A 61 -9.18 -37.03 -5.50
N GLU A 62 -8.07 -37.43 -4.90
CA GLU A 62 -7.06 -36.51 -4.36
C GLU A 62 -5.92 -36.38 -5.38
N LEU A 63 -5.50 -35.15 -5.66
CA LEU A 63 -4.44 -34.84 -6.63
C LEU A 63 -3.31 -34.08 -5.94
N VAL A 64 -2.08 -34.36 -6.36
CA VAL A 64 -0.82 -33.78 -5.86
C VAL A 64 0.09 -33.39 -7.02
N TYR A 65 0.56 -32.15 -7.05
CA TYR A 65 1.42 -31.59 -8.11
C TYR A 65 2.57 -30.76 -7.50
N LYS A 66 3.80 -30.88 -8.04
CA LYS A 66 5.04 -30.28 -7.53
C LYS A 66 5.29 -30.53 -6.03
N GLN A 67 4.72 -31.60 -5.49
CA GLN A 67 4.64 -31.97 -4.06
C GLN A 67 4.00 -30.91 -3.12
N GLN A 68 3.66 -29.72 -3.64
CA GLN A 68 3.15 -28.56 -2.89
C GLN A 68 1.64 -28.37 -3.05
N PHE A 69 1.10 -28.64 -4.25
CA PHE A 69 -0.31 -28.38 -4.56
C PHE A 69 -1.13 -29.63 -4.36
N LYS A 70 -2.02 -29.61 -3.35
CA LYS A 70 -2.92 -30.71 -3.01
C LYS A 70 -4.38 -30.28 -3.10
N TRP A 71 -5.19 -30.97 -3.89
CA TRP A 71 -6.64 -30.69 -4.00
C TRP A 71 -7.47 -31.96 -4.12
N ARG A 72 -8.78 -31.86 -3.82
CA ARG A 72 -9.74 -32.97 -3.92
C ARG A 72 -10.86 -32.63 -4.89
N LEU A 73 -11.27 -33.61 -5.68
CA LEU A 73 -12.38 -33.55 -6.63
C LEU A 73 -13.37 -34.69 -6.33
N MET A 74 -14.66 -34.42 -6.48
CA MET A 74 -15.68 -35.48 -6.55
C MET A 74 -16.13 -35.65 -8.00
N LYS A 75 -16.06 -36.86 -8.55
CA LYS A 75 -16.41 -37.16 -9.95
C LYS A 75 -17.26 -38.43 -10.03
N LYS A 76 -18.36 -38.40 -10.78
CA LYS A 76 -19.16 -39.60 -11.07
C LYS A 76 -18.48 -40.47 -12.12
N ALA A 77 -18.72 -41.79 -12.09
CA ALA A 77 -18.27 -42.73 -13.12
C ALA A 77 -18.62 -42.23 -14.54
N SER A 78 -19.86 -41.76 -14.75
CA SER A 78 -20.32 -41.18 -16.01
C SER A 78 -19.47 -40.03 -16.54
N GLN A 79 -18.87 -39.20 -15.66
CA GLN A 79 -17.98 -38.11 -16.07
C GLN A 79 -16.61 -38.61 -16.54
N VAL A 80 -16.14 -39.73 -15.99
CA VAL A 80 -14.89 -40.40 -16.42
C VAL A 80 -15.10 -41.11 -17.76
N LEU A 81 -16.27 -41.73 -17.96
CA LEU A 81 -16.63 -42.30 -19.27
C LEU A 81 -16.78 -41.21 -20.34
N TYR A 82 -17.40 -40.08 -20.01
CA TYR A 82 -17.46 -38.92 -20.90
C TYR A 82 -16.07 -38.40 -21.28
N LEU A 83 -15.14 -38.29 -20.32
CA LEU A 83 -13.74 -37.94 -20.60
C LEU A 83 -13.08 -38.93 -21.58
N HIS A 84 -13.32 -40.24 -21.39
CA HIS A 84 -12.78 -41.28 -22.27
C HIS A 84 -13.25 -41.10 -23.72
N PHE A 85 -14.56 -40.90 -23.92
CA PHE A 85 -15.14 -40.66 -25.25
C PHE A 85 -14.62 -39.36 -25.87
N ALA A 86 -14.50 -38.29 -25.08
CA ALA A 86 -14.01 -36.99 -25.56
C ALA A 86 -12.56 -37.07 -26.06
N LEU A 87 -11.67 -37.79 -25.36
CA LEU A 87 -10.30 -38.03 -25.80
C LEU A 87 -10.21 -38.93 -27.06
N LYS A 88 -11.23 -39.73 -27.35
CA LYS A 88 -11.32 -40.60 -28.53
C LYS A 88 -12.09 -39.99 -29.72
N LYS A 89 -12.53 -38.72 -29.67
CA LYS A 89 -13.55 -38.13 -30.58
C LYS A 89 -13.27 -38.21 -32.11
N ARG A 90 -12.06 -38.53 -32.57
CA ARG A 90 -11.78 -38.93 -33.97
C ARG A 90 -11.73 -40.45 -34.17
N ALA A 91 -10.89 -41.17 -33.41
CA ALA A 91 -10.72 -42.62 -33.53
C ALA A 91 -12.02 -43.42 -33.28
N LEU A 92 -12.96 -42.87 -32.48
CA LEU A 92 -14.29 -43.47 -32.33
C LEU A 92 -15.16 -43.34 -33.56
N ILE A 93 -14.99 -42.31 -34.41
CA ILE A 93 -15.81 -42.18 -35.63
C ILE A 93 -15.42 -43.28 -36.62
N GLU A 94 -14.12 -43.55 -36.76
CA GLU A 94 -13.59 -44.67 -37.55
C GLU A 94 -14.06 -46.02 -36.96
N GLU A 95 -13.92 -46.26 -35.65
CA GLU A 95 -14.46 -47.48 -35.01
C GLU A 95 -16.00 -47.61 -35.10
N PHE A 96 -16.76 -46.51 -35.14
CA PHE A 96 -18.23 -46.55 -35.28
C PHE A 96 -18.68 -46.95 -36.68
N TYR A 97 -17.96 -46.55 -37.73
CA TYR A 97 -18.24 -46.99 -39.09
C TYR A 97 -17.89 -48.47 -39.29
N ASP A 98 -16.80 -48.96 -38.70
CA ASP A 98 -16.37 -50.36 -38.84
C ASP A 98 -17.13 -51.36 -37.94
N LYS A 99 -17.72 -50.92 -36.80
CA LYS A 99 -18.25 -51.84 -35.76
C LYS A 99 -19.65 -51.47 -35.22
N GLN A 100 -20.50 -50.92 -36.07
CA GLN A 100 -21.81 -50.38 -35.66
C GLN A 100 -22.71 -51.37 -34.90
N GLU A 101 -22.63 -52.68 -35.18
CA GLU A 101 -23.42 -53.70 -34.48
C GLU A 101 -22.88 -54.04 -33.08
N GLN A 102 -21.55 -54.20 -32.90
CA GLN A 102 -20.97 -54.50 -31.59
C GLN A 102 -21.18 -53.38 -30.57
N VAL A 103 -21.20 -52.12 -31.01
CA VAL A 103 -21.53 -50.97 -30.15
C VAL A 103 -23.01 -50.99 -29.74
N LYS A 104 -23.90 -51.54 -30.58
CA LYS A 104 -25.33 -51.68 -30.31
C LYS A 104 -25.60 -52.73 -29.22
N GLU A 105 -24.99 -53.92 -29.34
CA GLU A 105 -25.00 -54.93 -28.28
C GLU A 105 -24.38 -54.41 -26.97
N TRP A 106 -23.29 -53.63 -27.07
CA TRP A 106 -22.62 -53.03 -25.92
C TRP A 106 -23.53 -52.06 -25.16
N LEU A 107 -24.25 -51.17 -25.87
CA LEU A 107 -25.22 -50.25 -25.26
C LEU A 107 -26.44 -50.98 -24.67
N GLN A 108 -26.92 -52.05 -25.32
CA GLN A 108 -27.96 -52.91 -24.75
C GLN A 108 -27.49 -53.60 -23.47
N SER A 109 -26.24 -54.08 -23.43
CA SER A 109 -25.63 -54.70 -22.25
C SER A 109 -25.40 -53.74 -21.06
N LEU A 110 -25.61 -52.44 -21.26
CA LEU A 110 -25.55 -51.40 -20.23
C LEU A 110 -26.94 -50.97 -19.73
N GLY A 111 -28.03 -51.57 -20.26
CA GLY A 111 -29.40 -51.24 -19.87
C GLY A 111 -29.88 -49.87 -20.35
N ILE A 112 -29.21 -49.27 -21.36
CA ILE A 112 -29.46 -47.90 -21.82
C ILE A 112 -30.67 -47.81 -22.80
N PHE A 113 -31.23 -48.95 -23.20
CA PHE A 113 -32.43 -49.02 -24.03
C PHE A 113 -33.49 -49.93 -23.40
N ASP A 114 -34.38 -49.32 -22.62
CA ASP A 114 -35.80 -49.63 -22.73
C ASP A 114 -36.65 -48.37 -22.52
N GLN A 115 -37.86 -48.36 -23.05
CA GLN A 115 -38.65 -47.16 -23.41
C GLN A 115 -38.62 -45.96 -22.44
N THR A 116 -37.84 -44.92 -22.76
CA THR A 116 -38.14 -43.52 -22.37
C THR A 116 -37.69 -42.55 -23.46
N THR A 117 -38.45 -41.46 -23.65
CA THR A 117 -38.11 -40.41 -24.61
C THR A 117 -36.84 -39.69 -24.18
N ILE A 118 -35.80 -39.76 -25.03
CA ILE A 118 -34.61 -38.91 -24.87
C ILE A 118 -35.04 -37.46 -25.08
N VAL A 119 -35.19 -36.71 -23.98
CA VAL A 119 -35.17 -35.25 -24.04
C VAL A 119 -33.78 -34.86 -24.52
N GLN A 120 -33.72 -34.30 -25.72
CA GLN A 120 -32.49 -33.68 -26.22
C GLN A 120 -32.23 -32.42 -25.38
N ASP A 121 -31.17 -32.45 -24.56
CA ASP A 121 -30.56 -31.22 -24.00
C ASP A 121 -29.88 -30.45 -25.16
N ALA A 122 -30.72 -29.80 -25.97
CA ALA A 122 -30.33 -29.09 -27.18
C ALA A 122 -29.77 -27.69 -26.84
N GLU A 123 -28.60 -27.61 -26.19
CA GLU A 123 -27.91 -26.33 -25.94
C GLU A 123 -26.37 -26.43 -25.85
N GLU A 124 -25.70 -27.05 -26.84
CA GLU A 124 -24.36 -26.61 -27.26
C GLU A 124 -24.39 -26.26 -28.77
N PRO A 125 -24.32 -24.97 -29.15
CA PRO A 125 -24.22 -24.57 -30.55
C PRO A 125 -22.78 -24.69 -31.06
N ASP A 126 -22.68 -25.15 -32.30
CA ASP A 126 -21.53 -25.17 -33.23
C ASP A 126 -20.20 -24.55 -32.73
N ASP A 127 -19.23 -25.40 -32.40
CA ASP A 127 -17.85 -25.03 -32.03
C ASP A 127 -17.08 -24.73 -33.34
N GLY A 128 -17.33 -23.54 -33.89
CA GLY A 128 -16.91 -23.16 -35.25
C GLY A 128 -15.39 -23.21 -35.49
N ALA A 129 -15.03 -23.77 -36.65
CA ALA A 129 -13.72 -23.67 -37.32
C ALA A 129 -12.46 -23.89 -36.45
N VAL A 130 -12.17 -25.14 -36.11
CA VAL A 130 -10.85 -25.54 -35.57
C VAL A 130 -9.73 -25.30 -36.61
N PRO A 131 -8.65 -24.56 -36.30
CA PRO A 131 -7.52 -24.37 -37.22
C PRO A 131 -6.79 -25.67 -37.57
N LEU A 132 -6.49 -25.86 -38.85
CA LEU A 132 -5.85 -27.07 -39.39
C LEU A 132 -4.31 -27.08 -39.19
N HIS A 133 -3.85 -27.33 -37.97
CA HIS A 133 -2.42 -27.59 -37.69
C HIS A 133 -2.19 -28.79 -36.74
N HIS A 134 -1.14 -29.57 -37.05
CA HIS A 134 -0.60 -30.73 -36.32
C HIS A 134 -1.51 -31.97 -36.13
N GLU A 135 -1.67 -32.75 -37.20
CA GLU A 135 -2.27 -34.10 -37.12
C GLU A 135 -1.45 -35.09 -36.28
N ASP A 136 -0.10 -35.02 -36.32
CA ASP A 136 0.78 -35.95 -35.59
C ASP A 136 0.56 -35.95 -34.08
N SER A 137 0.21 -34.79 -33.49
CA SER A 137 -0.02 -34.67 -32.04
C SER A 137 -1.24 -35.46 -31.54
N ILE A 138 -2.15 -35.84 -32.44
CA ILE A 138 -3.42 -36.49 -32.09
C ILE A 138 -3.21 -37.98 -31.77
N ARG A 139 -2.27 -38.65 -32.46
CA ARG A 139 -1.98 -40.09 -32.23
C ARG A 139 -1.45 -40.35 -30.81
N ASN A 140 -0.67 -39.44 -30.24
CA ASN A 140 -0.08 -39.57 -28.90
C ASN A 140 -1.08 -39.29 -27.75
N ARG A 141 -2.32 -38.89 -28.05
CA ARG A 141 -3.32 -38.46 -27.05
C ARG A 141 -4.43 -39.49 -26.77
N CYS A 142 -4.37 -40.67 -27.37
CA CYS A 142 -5.42 -41.69 -27.27
C CYS A 142 -5.21 -42.63 -26.05
N VAL A 143 -6.22 -42.78 -25.19
CA VAL A 143 -6.22 -43.76 -24.08
C VAL A 143 -6.84 -45.08 -24.58
N PRO A 144 -6.22 -46.26 -24.35
CA PRO A 144 -6.79 -47.55 -24.77
C PRO A 144 -8.14 -47.86 -24.13
N SER A 145 -9.11 -48.35 -24.90
CA SER A 145 -10.44 -48.76 -24.42
C SER A 145 -10.37 -49.86 -23.35
N ALA A 146 -9.30 -50.67 -23.37
CA ALA A 146 -8.98 -51.67 -22.36
C ALA A 146 -8.83 -51.09 -20.94
N ALA A 147 -8.38 -49.83 -20.80
CA ALA A 147 -8.25 -49.17 -19.50
C ALA A 147 -9.60 -48.74 -18.91
N ALA A 148 -10.60 -48.44 -19.75
CA ALA A 148 -11.94 -48.02 -19.30
C ALA A 148 -12.86 -49.20 -18.96
N LEU A 149 -12.69 -50.35 -19.65
CA LEU A 149 -13.51 -51.56 -19.44
C LEU A 149 -13.67 -51.99 -17.96
N PRO A 150 -12.63 -51.98 -17.10
CA PRO A 150 -12.75 -52.30 -15.67
C PRO A 150 -13.64 -51.36 -14.85
N ILE A 151 -13.82 -50.09 -15.26
CA ILE A 151 -14.76 -49.14 -14.62
C ILE A 151 -16.20 -49.47 -15.02
N ILE A 152 -16.39 -49.91 -16.26
CA ILE A 152 -17.72 -50.17 -16.86
C ILE A 152 -18.29 -51.50 -16.38
N ARG A 153 -17.45 -52.53 -16.26
CA ARG A 153 -17.82 -53.86 -15.74
C ARG A 153 -16.88 -54.32 -14.62
N PRO A 154 -16.96 -53.76 -13.40
CA PRO A 154 -16.28 -54.31 -12.23
C PRO A 154 -16.79 -55.74 -11.96
N SER A 155 -15.88 -56.67 -11.67
CA SER A 155 -16.22 -58.10 -11.51
C SER A 155 -17.09 -58.34 -10.26
N LEU A 156 -18.36 -58.64 -10.50
CA LEU A 156 -19.38 -58.77 -9.45
C LEU A 156 -19.00 -59.82 -8.40
N GLY A 157 -19.08 -59.42 -7.14
CA GLY A 157 -18.81 -60.20 -5.94
C GLY A 157 -19.34 -59.45 -4.71
N GLY A 158 -19.21 -60.03 -3.51
CA GLY A 158 -19.82 -59.51 -2.27
C GLY A 158 -19.56 -58.03 -1.98
N LEU A 159 -20.50 -57.36 -1.30
CA LEU A 159 -20.68 -55.90 -1.32
C LEU A 159 -19.40 -55.09 -1.02
N GLN A 160 -18.63 -55.39 0.03
CA GLN A 160 -17.36 -54.70 0.32
C GLN A 160 -16.42 -54.69 -0.90
N SER A 161 -16.31 -55.83 -1.62
CA SER A 161 -15.36 -55.98 -2.72
C SER A 161 -15.65 -55.06 -3.92
N VAL A 162 -16.88 -54.58 -4.09
CA VAL A 162 -17.26 -53.78 -5.26
C VAL A 162 -16.65 -52.38 -5.18
N ALA A 163 -16.66 -51.75 -4.00
CA ALA A 163 -16.06 -50.43 -3.79
C ALA A 163 -14.54 -50.46 -3.97
N ASP A 164 -13.86 -51.49 -3.44
CA ASP A 164 -12.42 -51.64 -3.56
C ASP A 164 -11.98 -52.01 -4.98
N LYS A 165 -12.70 -52.90 -5.67
CA LYS A 165 -12.48 -53.18 -7.10
C LYS A 165 -12.67 -51.93 -7.95
N ALA A 166 -13.72 -51.15 -7.70
CA ALA A 166 -13.98 -49.90 -8.40
C ALA A 166 -12.88 -48.85 -8.12
N LYS A 167 -12.39 -48.77 -6.87
CA LYS A 167 -11.25 -47.94 -6.46
C LYS A 167 -9.97 -48.31 -7.21
N VAL A 168 -9.63 -49.60 -7.30
CA VAL A 168 -8.45 -50.09 -8.04
C VAL A 168 -8.62 -49.87 -9.55
N ALA A 169 -9.78 -50.18 -10.13
CA ALA A 169 -10.08 -49.97 -11.54
C ALA A 169 -9.97 -48.48 -11.94
N MET A 170 -10.56 -47.59 -11.14
CA MET A 170 -10.48 -46.15 -11.36
C MET A 170 -9.05 -45.64 -11.18
N GLN A 171 -8.30 -46.10 -10.17
CA GLN A 171 -6.90 -45.73 -9.99
C GLN A 171 -6.05 -46.15 -11.20
N GLY A 172 -6.24 -47.37 -11.71
CA GLY A 172 -5.57 -47.85 -12.92
C GLY A 172 -5.87 -46.97 -14.14
N TYR A 173 -7.11 -46.50 -14.28
CA TYR A 173 -7.50 -45.57 -15.34
C TYR A 173 -6.89 -44.16 -15.18
N LEU A 174 -6.91 -43.59 -13.96
CA LEU A 174 -6.25 -42.30 -13.68
C LEU A 174 -4.77 -42.36 -14.05
N ASN A 175 -4.08 -43.45 -13.70
CA ASN A 175 -2.66 -43.64 -14.00
C ASN A 175 -2.34 -43.62 -15.51
N HIS A 176 -3.29 -44.00 -16.39
CA HIS A 176 -3.07 -43.96 -17.84
C HIS A 176 -3.08 -42.53 -18.38
N PHE A 177 -4.06 -41.69 -18.01
CA PHE A 177 -4.18 -40.35 -18.57
C PHE A 177 -3.35 -39.28 -17.83
N LEU A 178 -3.00 -39.54 -16.56
CA LEU A 178 -2.03 -38.73 -15.80
C LEU A 178 -0.57 -39.22 -16.00
N GLY A 179 -0.36 -40.30 -16.75
CA GLY A 179 0.97 -40.83 -17.09
C GLY A 179 1.62 -40.18 -18.31
N ASN A 180 0.97 -39.20 -18.95
CA ASN A 180 1.41 -38.60 -20.22
C ASN A 180 1.13 -37.08 -20.23
N LEU A 181 2.15 -36.27 -20.51
CA LEU A 181 2.08 -34.80 -20.51
C LEU A 181 1.13 -34.24 -21.59
N ASP A 182 1.09 -34.84 -22.78
CA ASP A 182 0.19 -34.43 -23.87
C ASP A 182 -1.28 -34.75 -23.57
N ILE A 183 -1.54 -35.80 -22.79
CA ILE A 183 -2.90 -36.17 -22.37
C ILE A 183 -3.35 -35.31 -21.19
N VAL A 184 -2.51 -35.13 -20.16
CA VAL A 184 -2.91 -34.35 -18.97
C VAL A 184 -3.07 -32.86 -19.26
N ASN A 185 -2.36 -32.32 -20.27
CA ASN A 185 -2.54 -30.96 -20.77
C ASN A 185 -3.61 -30.82 -21.87
N SER A 186 -4.35 -31.89 -22.22
CA SER A 186 -5.49 -31.77 -23.11
C SER A 186 -6.58 -30.87 -22.49
N ARG A 187 -7.35 -30.18 -23.34
CA ARG A 187 -8.46 -29.33 -22.87
C ARG A 187 -9.46 -30.15 -22.05
N GLU A 188 -9.66 -31.40 -22.43
CA GLU A 188 -10.66 -32.32 -21.87
C GLU A 188 -10.24 -32.79 -20.47
N VAL A 189 -8.97 -33.15 -20.28
CA VAL A 189 -8.43 -33.52 -18.96
C VAL A 189 -8.34 -32.30 -18.03
N CYS A 190 -7.88 -31.14 -18.50
CA CYS A 190 -7.85 -29.93 -17.66
C CYS A 190 -9.27 -29.50 -17.20
N LYS A 191 -10.26 -29.57 -18.09
CA LYS A 191 -11.69 -29.39 -17.74
C LYS A 191 -12.17 -30.42 -16.71
N PHE A 192 -11.79 -31.70 -16.85
CA PHE A 192 -12.14 -32.76 -15.90
C PHE A 192 -11.48 -32.56 -14.52
N LEU A 193 -10.21 -32.17 -14.48
CA LEU A 193 -9.44 -31.92 -13.25
C LEU A 193 -9.80 -30.60 -12.54
N GLU A 194 -10.69 -29.79 -13.15
CA GLU A 194 -11.06 -28.44 -12.70
C GLU A 194 -9.82 -27.55 -12.50
N VAL A 195 -8.91 -27.50 -13.49
CA VAL A 195 -7.68 -26.68 -13.46
C VAL A 195 -7.59 -25.71 -14.63
N SER A 196 -7.02 -24.54 -14.36
CA SER A 196 -6.54 -23.51 -15.29
C SER A 196 -5.05 -23.18 -15.09
N ARG A 197 -4.47 -22.34 -15.96
CA ARG A 197 -3.15 -21.73 -15.72
C ARG A 197 -3.06 -20.98 -14.40
N LEU A 198 -4.17 -20.44 -13.87
CA LEU A 198 -4.16 -19.77 -12.56
C LEU A 198 -4.11 -20.74 -11.37
N SER A 199 -4.40 -22.04 -11.55
CA SER A 199 -4.48 -23.01 -10.43
C SER A 199 -3.21 -23.02 -9.57
N PHE A 200 -2.05 -23.10 -10.24
CA PHE A 200 -0.75 -23.42 -9.65
C PHE A 200 0.23 -22.24 -9.60
N LEU A 201 -0.20 -21.04 -10.01
CA LEU A 201 0.57 -19.82 -9.78
C LEU A 201 0.57 -19.51 -8.27
N GLN A 202 1.71 -19.75 -7.61
CA GLN A 202 1.93 -19.42 -6.21
C GLN A 202 1.63 -17.93 -5.94
N ASP A 203 1.92 -17.07 -6.90
CA ASP A 203 1.63 -15.63 -6.88
C ASP A 203 0.20 -15.29 -6.49
N TYR A 204 -0.80 -16.12 -6.82
CA TYR A 204 -2.22 -15.86 -6.53
C TYR A 204 -2.82 -16.82 -5.48
N GLY A 205 -1.98 -17.61 -4.80
CA GLY A 205 -2.35 -18.39 -3.62
C GLY A 205 -3.00 -19.73 -3.93
N SER A 206 -3.41 -20.44 -2.89
CA SER A 206 -3.94 -21.80 -2.96
C SER A 206 -5.13 -21.92 -3.92
N LYS A 207 -5.12 -22.96 -4.75
CA LYS A 207 -6.27 -23.35 -5.57
C LYS A 207 -7.50 -23.61 -4.68
N MET A 208 -8.63 -22.95 -4.97
CA MET A 208 -9.93 -23.30 -4.39
C MET A 208 -10.81 -23.96 -5.46
N LYS A 209 -11.99 -23.42 -5.74
CA LYS A 209 -12.94 -23.95 -6.72
C LYS A 209 -12.73 -23.33 -8.12
N GLU A 210 -12.83 -24.15 -9.16
CA GLU A 210 -12.80 -23.69 -10.55
C GLU A 210 -13.87 -24.39 -11.39
N GLY A 211 -14.15 -23.87 -12.58
CA GLY A 211 -14.99 -24.54 -13.57
C GLY A 211 -15.80 -23.58 -14.44
N TYR A 212 -16.37 -24.10 -15.52
CA TYR A 212 -17.28 -23.32 -16.36
C TYR A 212 -18.54 -22.90 -15.62
N VAL A 213 -18.87 -21.62 -15.75
CA VAL A 213 -20.15 -21.01 -15.40
C VAL A 213 -20.64 -20.19 -16.59
N MET A 214 -21.94 -19.96 -16.68
CA MET A 214 -22.48 -18.96 -17.60
C MET A 214 -22.56 -17.61 -16.85
N VAL A 215 -22.09 -16.52 -17.44
CA VAL A 215 -22.13 -15.16 -16.88
C VAL A 215 -22.99 -14.23 -17.72
N ARG A 216 -23.81 -13.39 -17.07
CA ARG A 216 -24.69 -12.44 -17.75
C ARG A 216 -23.98 -11.12 -18.08
N ASN A 217 -24.16 -10.62 -19.29
CA ASN A 217 -23.76 -9.27 -19.74
C ASN A 217 -22.30 -8.91 -19.40
N LEU A 218 -21.34 -9.79 -19.72
CA LEU A 218 -19.92 -9.47 -19.64
C LEU A 218 -19.52 -8.69 -20.91
N SER A 219 -19.09 -7.44 -20.75
CA SER A 219 -18.94 -6.41 -21.80
C SER A 219 -17.84 -6.65 -22.84
N ASN A 220 -17.21 -7.83 -22.85
CA ASN A 220 -15.92 -8.08 -23.50
C ASN A 220 -16.01 -9.14 -24.61
N ILE A 221 -17.20 -9.36 -25.20
CA ILE A 221 -17.39 -10.30 -26.31
C ILE A 221 -18.05 -9.59 -27.50
N SER A 222 -17.26 -8.80 -28.21
CA SER A 222 -17.42 -8.68 -29.66
C SER A 222 -16.85 -9.95 -30.29
N ARG A 223 -17.72 -10.88 -30.72
CA ARG A 223 -17.32 -11.87 -31.72
C ARG A 223 -17.32 -11.15 -33.07
N ASP A 224 -16.21 -11.21 -33.81
CA ASP A 224 -16.15 -10.76 -35.20
C ASP A 224 -16.85 -11.77 -36.11
N SER A 225 -18.16 -11.89 -35.94
CA SER A 225 -19.06 -12.72 -36.74
C SER A 225 -20.51 -12.21 -36.63
N ASP A 226 -21.12 -12.02 -37.80
CA ASP A 226 -22.57 -11.97 -38.07
C ASP A 226 -23.37 -10.66 -37.85
N VAL A 227 -23.70 -10.06 -38.99
CA VAL A 227 -25.05 -9.58 -39.41
C VAL A 227 -25.93 -8.94 -38.33
N THR A 228 -25.98 -7.61 -38.33
CA THR A 228 -26.86 -6.81 -37.46
C THR A 228 -28.35 -7.00 -37.77
N CYS A 229 -29.08 -7.66 -36.87
CA CYS A 229 -30.53 -7.81 -36.97
C CYS A 229 -31.26 -6.53 -36.50
N PHE A 230 -31.42 -5.58 -37.42
CA PHE A 230 -31.96 -4.22 -37.18
C PHE A 230 -33.28 -4.09 -36.36
N PRO A 231 -34.25 -5.02 -36.38
CA PRO A 231 -35.48 -4.86 -35.58
C PRO A 231 -35.28 -4.91 -34.05
N CYS A 232 -34.14 -5.43 -33.57
CA CYS A 232 -33.96 -5.84 -32.18
C CYS A 232 -33.68 -4.69 -31.19
N GLU A 233 -33.08 -3.59 -31.64
CA GLU A 233 -32.68 -2.48 -30.75
C GLU A 233 -33.88 -1.64 -30.30
N TRP A 234 -34.86 -1.41 -31.18
CA TRP A 234 -35.98 -0.49 -30.92
C TRP A 234 -36.97 -0.98 -29.86
N LEU A 235 -36.97 -2.29 -29.57
CA LEU A 235 -37.85 -2.93 -28.56
C LEU A 235 -37.13 -3.31 -27.26
N GLY A 236 -35.81 -3.09 -27.14
CA GLY A 236 -35.04 -3.38 -25.91
C GLY A 236 -34.96 -4.85 -25.49
N LEU A 237 -35.41 -5.79 -26.33
CA LEU A 237 -35.54 -7.22 -25.98
C LEU A 237 -34.20 -7.97 -25.95
N CYS A 238 -33.18 -7.49 -26.65
CA CYS A 238 -31.97 -8.25 -26.99
C CYS A 238 -30.70 -7.86 -26.21
N ASN A 239 -30.82 -7.55 -24.91
CA ASN A 239 -29.66 -7.22 -24.05
C ASN A 239 -29.49 -8.20 -22.86
N ASN A 240 -29.55 -9.50 -23.18
CA ASN A 240 -29.67 -10.61 -22.23
C ASN A 240 -28.68 -11.76 -22.52
N SER A 241 -27.53 -11.45 -23.12
CA SER A 241 -26.51 -12.45 -23.48
C SER A 241 -25.90 -13.11 -22.24
N TRP A 242 -25.70 -14.43 -22.34
CA TRP A 242 -25.01 -15.23 -21.35
C TRP A 242 -23.79 -15.88 -22.00
N SER A 243 -22.61 -15.66 -21.41
CA SER A 243 -21.32 -16.11 -21.94
C SER A 243 -20.78 -17.28 -21.12
N LYS A 244 -20.25 -18.31 -21.79
CA LYS A 244 -19.56 -19.44 -21.15
C LYS A 244 -18.15 -18.98 -20.77
N VAL A 245 -17.82 -18.99 -19.48
CA VAL A 245 -16.53 -18.51 -18.93
C VAL A 245 -16.00 -19.48 -17.89
N TRP A 246 -14.67 -19.57 -17.76
CA TRP A 246 -14.04 -20.35 -16.70
C TRP A 246 -13.88 -19.49 -15.44
N ALA A 247 -14.63 -19.80 -14.38
CA ALA A 247 -14.50 -19.13 -13.10
C ALA A 247 -13.35 -19.73 -12.28
N VAL A 248 -12.55 -18.87 -11.65
CA VAL A 248 -11.42 -19.23 -10.78
C VAL A 248 -11.59 -18.54 -9.42
N LEU A 249 -11.93 -19.32 -8.41
CA LEU A 249 -11.95 -18.88 -7.01
C LEU A 249 -10.56 -19.05 -6.39
N LYS A 250 -10.07 -17.97 -5.78
CA LYS A 250 -8.84 -17.90 -4.99
C LYS A 250 -9.19 -17.31 -3.61
N PRO A 251 -8.26 -17.33 -2.62
CA PRO A 251 -8.44 -16.55 -1.41
C PRO A 251 -8.75 -15.09 -1.78
N GLY A 252 -9.77 -14.48 -1.17
CA GLY A 252 -10.06 -13.06 -1.29
C GLY A 252 -10.39 -12.50 -2.70
N PHE A 253 -10.58 -13.32 -3.73
CA PHE A 253 -11.13 -12.90 -5.04
C PHE A 253 -11.71 -14.05 -5.90
N LEU A 254 -12.58 -13.68 -6.84
CA LEU A 254 -13.11 -14.53 -7.91
C LEU A 254 -12.77 -13.91 -9.28
N ALA A 255 -11.95 -14.60 -10.08
CA ALA A 255 -11.62 -14.21 -11.45
C ALA A 255 -12.47 -14.99 -12.47
N LEU A 256 -12.70 -14.39 -13.64
CA LEU A 256 -13.36 -15.01 -14.79
C LEU A 256 -12.41 -14.99 -15.98
N LEU A 257 -12.13 -16.15 -16.58
CA LEU A 257 -11.35 -16.31 -17.82
C LEU A 257 -12.29 -16.69 -18.97
N ASP A 258 -11.86 -16.44 -20.20
CA ASP A 258 -12.45 -17.03 -21.41
C ASP A 258 -12.31 -18.57 -21.41
N ASP A 259 -11.11 -19.07 -21.10
CA ASP A 259 -10.75 -20.48 -21.18
C ASP A 259 -9.67 -20.85 -20.14
N PRO A 260 -9.56 -22.13 -19.68
CA PRO A 260 -8.57 -22.51 -18.66
C PRO A 260 -7.10 -22.28 -19.05
N PHE A 261 -6.79 -22.20 -20.35
CA PHE A 261 -5.43 -21.99 -20.86
C PHE A 261 -5.09 -20.49 -21.03
N SER A 262 -6.05 -19.60 -20.78
CA SER A 262 -5.86 -18.15 -20.79
C SER A 262 -5.06 -17.67 -19.57
N ASN A 263 -4.32 -16.57 -19.75
CA ASN A 263 -3.57 -15.88 -18.71
C ASN A 263 -4.11 -14.47 -18.39
N LYS A 264 -5.20 -14.04 -19.03
CA LYS A 264 -5.79 -12.70 -18.88
C LYS A 264 -7.23 -12.81 -18.36
N PRO A 265 -7.57 -12.22 -17.20
CA PRO A 265 -8.94 -12.22 -16.71
C PRO A 265 -9.84 -11.28 -17.51
N LEU A 266 -11.04 -11.77 -17.85
CA LEU A 266 -12.14 -10.99 -18.43
C LEU A 266 -12.77 -10.05 -17.40
N ASP A 267 -12.97 -10.52 -16.17
CA ASP A 267 -13.28 -9.69 -15.00
C ASP A 267 -12.74 -10.33 -13.70
N ILE A 268 -12.66 -9.54 -12.62
CA ILE A 268 -12.21 -9.99 -11.30
C ILE A 268 -12.96 -9.28 -10.15
N LEU A 269 -13.76 -10.05 -9.40
CA LEU A 269 -14.35 -9.62 -8.15
C LEU A 269 -13.31 -9.78 -7.03
N VAL A 270 -12.61 -8.71 -6.69
CA VAL A 270 -11.86 -8.63 -5.42
C VAL A 270 -12.88 -8.59 -4.28
N PHE A 271 -12.67 -9.39 -3.23
CA PHE A 271 -13.61 -9.48 -2.10
C PHE A 271 -13.40 -8.33 -1.12
N ASP A 272 -14.48 -7.62 -0.80
CA ASP A 272 -14.53 -6.52 0.16
C ASP A 272 -15.88 -6.60 0.90
N ILE A 273 -15.84 -6.74 2.23
CA ILE A 273 -17.03 -6.79 3.10
C ILE A 273 -16.85 -5.75 4.21
N LEU A 274 -17.46 -4.58 4.00
CA LEU A 274 -17.74 -3.63 5.06
C LEU A 274 -19.15 -3.92 5.61
N PRO A 275 -19.33 -4.15 6.94
CA PRO A 275 -20.63 -4.48 7.55
C PRO A 275 -21.56 -3.26 7.56
N SER A 276 -22.87 -3.47 7.37
CA SER A 276 -23.84 -2.38 7.20
C SER A 276 -23.92 -1.46 8.43
N SER A 277 -23.88 -0.15 8.21
CA SER A 277 -24.08 0.86 9.26
C SER A 277 -25.53 0.93 9.79
N SER A 278 -26.49 0.36 9.05
CA SER A 278 -27.85 0.12 9.53
C SER A 278 -27.88 -0.93 10.65
N GLU A 279 -28.75 -0.73 11.63
CA GLU A 279 -28.67 -1.30 12.98
C GLU A 279 -28.85 -2.83 13.13
N ASP A 280 -28.99 -3.58 12.03
CA ASP A 280 -29.19 -5.04 12.01
C ASP A 280 -27.87 -5.80 12.29
N LYS A 281 -27.33 -5.64 13.51
CA LYS A 281 -26.03 -6.17 13.97
C LYS A 281 -25.99 -7.70 14.16
N GLY A 282 -26.77 -8.47 13.41
CA GLY A 282 -26.91 -9.92 13.57
C GLY A 282 -26.83 -10.75 12.29
N SER A 283 -26.99 -10.15 11.10
CA SER A 283 -27.01 -10.90 9.84
C SER A 283 -25.60 -10.99 9.21
N PRO A 284 -25.04 -12.21 8.98
CA PRO A 284 -23.74 -12.35 8.32
C PRO A 284 -23.86 -11.98 6.83
N ILE A 285 -23.04 -11.03 6.37
CA ILE A 285 -23.01 -10.62 4.97
C ILE A 285 -22.36 -11.71 4.11
N TYR A 286 -23.14 -12.23 3.16
CA TYR A 286 -22.68 -13.17 2.15
C TYR A 286 -22.28 -12.43 0.87
N LEU A 287 -21.18 -12.85 0.24
CA LEU A 287 -20.81 -12.36 -1.10
C LEU A 287 -21.61 -13.06 -2.20
N ALA A 288 -22.09 -14.28 -1.97
CA ALA A 288 -22.81 -15.09 -2.95
C ALA A 288 -24.18 -15.54 -2.43
N ASP A 289 -25.21 -15.31 -3.24
CA ASP A 289 -26.61 -15.65 -2.94
C ASP A 289 -27.28 -16.45 -4.07
N HIS A 290 -28.18 -17.36 -3.69
CA HIS A 290 -29.07 -18.04 -4.62
C HIS A 290 -30.12 -17.09 -5.20
N VAL A 291 -30.30 -17.10 -6.53
CA VAL A 291 -31.35 -16.30 -7.20
C VAL A 291 -32.42 -17.23 -7.76
N LYS A 292 -33.67 -17.04 -7.31
CA LYS A 292 -34.84 -17.71 -7.90
C LYS A 292 -35.12 -17.09 -9.28
N ASP A 293 -34.68 -17.76 -10.34
CA ASP A 293 -35.03 -17.44 -11.72
C ASP A 293 -36.52 -17.79 -11.98
N ARG A 294 -37.14 -17.18 -13.00
CA ARG A 294 -38.54 -17.48 -13.37
C ARG A 294 -38.69 -18.83 -14.06
N ASN A 295 -37.61 -19.34 -14.66
CA ASN A 295 -37.57 -20.69 -15.24
C ASN A 295 -36.93 -21.65 -14.23
N PRO A 296 -37.62 -22.70 -13.75
CA PRO A 296 -37.09 -23.63 -12.74
C PRO A 296 -35.87 -24.45 -13.21
N LEU A 297 -35.63 -24.55 -14.52
CA LEU A 297 -34.46 -25.23 -15.09
C LEU A 297 -33.20 -24.34 -15.09
N ARG A 298 -33.31 -23.05 -14.73
CA ARG A 298 -32.21 -22.08 -14.78
C ARG A 298 -31.65 -21.79 -13.38
N TYR A 299 -30.60 -22.52 -13.01
CA TYR A 299 -29.96 -22.41 -11.70
C TYR A 299 -29.01 -21.21 -11.63
N THR A 300 -29.56 -20.06 -11.19
CA THR A 300 -28.86 -18.77 -11.13
C THR A 300 -28.40 -18.44 -9.69
N PHE A 301 -27.23 -17.80 -9.57
CA PHE A 301 -26.74 -17.15 -8.36
C PHE A 301 -26.17 -15.77 -8.68
N LYS A 302 -25.96 -14.96 -7.64
CA LYS A 302 -25.46 -13.60 -7.73
C LYS A 302 -24.27 -13.47 -6.80
N VAL A 303 -23.14 -12.99 -7.32
CA VAL A 303 -21.95 -12.66 -6.53
C VAL A 303 -21.81 -11.15 -6.47
N THR A 304 -21.80 -10.58 -5.27
CA THR A 304 -21.76 -9.14 -5.00
C THR A 304 -20.56 -8.83 -4.13
N SER A 305 -19.74 -7.86 -4.52
CA SER A 305 -18.61 -7.36 -3.73
C SER A 305 -18.45 -5.86 -3.99
N GLY A 306 -18.41 -5.07 -2.93
CA GLY A 306 -18.52 -3.62 -3.02
C GLY A 306 -19.79 -3.19 -3.77
N ASN A 307 -19.65 -2.34 -4.78
CA ASN A 307 -20.73 -1.95 -5.70
C ASN A 307 -20.89 -2.87 -6.93
N ARG A 308 -20.01 -3.85 -7.13
CA ARG A 308 -20.07 -4.79 -8.27
C ARG A 308 -20.98 -5.95 -7.91
N SER A 309 -21.82 -6.34 -8.86
CA SER A 309 -22.58 -7.58 -8.77
C SER A 309 -22.65 -8.29 -10.12
N ILE A 310 -22.38 -9.59 -10.13
CA ILE A 310 -22.36 -10.43 -11.33
C ILE A 310 -23.37 -11.57 -11.15
N SER A 311 -24.26 -11.74 -12.13
CA SER A 311 -25.18 -12.87 -12.19
C SER A 311 -24.51 -14.04 -12.91
N LEU A 312 -24.44 -15.18 -12.23
CA LEU A 312 -23.82 -16.42 -12.69
C LEU A 312 -24.84 -17.56 -12.73
N ARG A 313 -24.61 -18.55 -13.60
CA ARG A 313 -25.43 -19.76 -13.75
C ARG A 313 -24.56 -21.00 -13.80
N ALA A 314 -25.06 -22.09 -13.22
CA ALA A 314 -24.43 -23.41 -13.28
C ALA A 314 -25.43 -24.47 -13.74
N SER A 315 -24.95 -25.64 -14.20
CA SER A 315 -25.78 -26.70 -14.77
C SER A 315 -26.64 -27.49 -13.76
N SER A 316 -26.60 -27.19 -12.46
CA SER A 316 -27.55 -27.76 -11.49
C SER A 316 -27.64 -26.95 -10.21
N SER A 317 -28.77 -27.06 -9.51
CA SER A 317 -28.98 -26.46 -8.18
C SER A 317 -27.88 -26.87 -7.18
N ALA A 318 -27.43 -28.13 -7.23
CA ALA A 318 -26.34 -28.62 -6.41
C ALA A 318 -24.99 -27.91 -6.70
N LYS A 319 -24.66 -27.67 -7.98
CA LYS A 319 -23.47 -26.89 -8.36
C LYS A 319 -23.58 -25.43 -7.91
N VAL A 320 -24.77 -24.84 -7.94
CA VAL A 320 -24.99 -23.49 -7.42
C VAL A 320 -24.77 -23.44 -5.91
N LYS A 321 -25.32 -24.39 -5.16
CA LYS A 321 -25.12 -24.46 -3.70
C LYS A 321 -23.64 -24.62 -3.33
N ASP A 322 -22.89 -25.45 -4.07
CA ASP A 322 -21.45 -25.60 -3.90
C ASP A 322 -20.68 -24.30 -4.22
N TRP A 323 -20.95 -23.64 -5.35
CA TRP A 323 -20.34 -22.33 -5.66
C TRP A 323 -20.64 -21.26 -4.60
N VAL A 324 -21.90 -21.11 -4.21
CA VAL A 324 -22.32 -20.16 -3.16
C VAL A 324 -21.63 -20.45 -1.84
N THR A 325 -21.62 -21.72 -1.41
CA THR A 325 -20.93 -22.15 -0.18
C THR A 325 -19.43 -21.84 -0.26
N LYS A 326 -18.75 -22.21 -1.35
CA LYS A 326 -17.30 -22.03 -1.48
C LYS A 326 -16.87 -20.57 -1.56
N ILE A 327 -17.64 -19.70 -2.21
CA ILE A 327 -17.35 -18.25 -2.26
C ILE A 327 -17.50 -17.63 -0.87
N ASN A 328 -18.58 -17.95 -0.15
CA ASN A 328 -18.80 -17.42 1.20
C ASN A 328 -17.78 -17.99 2.21
N GLU A 329 -17.41 -19.27 2.10
CA GLU A 329 -16.29 -19.86 2.87
C GLU A 329 -14.95 -19.16 2.59
N ALA A 330 -14.65 -18.85 1.32
CA ALA A 330 -13.39 -18.20 0.92
C ALA A 330 -13.27 -16.75 1.41
N ALA A 331 -14.39 -16.08 1.68
CA ALA A 331 -14.44 -14.75 2.27
C ALA A 331 -14.40 -14.77 3.80
N LEU A 332 -15.20 -15.65 4.43
CA LEU A 332 -15.44 -15.60 5.88
C LEU A 332 -14.42 -16.40 6.70
N ARG A 333 -13.84 -17.49 6.19
CA ARG A 333 -12.98 -18.40 6.98
C ARG A 333 -11.71 -17.76 7.59
N PRO A 334 -10.99 -16.82 6.95
CA PRO A 334 -9.89 -16.12 7.61
C PRO A 334 -10.47 -14.99 8.47
N GLN A 335 -10.52 -15.16 9.80
CA GLN A 335 -10.98 -14.11 10.72
C GLN A 335 -10.13 -12.83 10.65
N GLU A 336 -8.84 -12.95 10.35
CA GLU A 336 -7.93 -11.83 10.07
C GLU A 336 -7.90 -11.40 8.58
N GLY A 337 -8.93 -11.77 7.81
CA GLY A 337 -9.09 -11.40 6.41
C GLY A 337 -9.70 -10.01 6.22
N TRP A 338 -9.45 -9.42 5.05
CA TRP A 338 -10.01 -8.16 4.54
C TRP A 338 -11.54 -8.21 4.22
N SER A 339 -12.26 -9.10 4.90
CA SER A 339 -13.70 -9.34 4.74
C SER A 339 -14.40 -9.39 6.10
N HIS A 340 -13.75 -8.82 7.12
CA HIS A 340 -14.23 -8.62 8.48
C HIS A 340 -13.93 -7.17 8.90
N PRO A 341 -14.74 -6.55 9.78
CA PRO A 341 -14.44 -5.22 10.31
C PRO A 341 -13.27 -5.29 11.31
N HIS A 342 -12.22 -4.50 11.06
CA HIS A 342 -11.09 -4.40 11.97
C HIS A 342 -11.19 -3.17 12.90
N ARG A 343 -10.18 -2.97 13.75
CA ARG A 343 -10.08 -1.77 14.61
C ARG A 343 -10.24 -0.49 13.77
N PHE A 344 -10.93 0.50 14.32
CA PHE A 344 -11.33 1.75 13.63
C PHE A 344 -12.26 1.55 12.41
N GLY A 345 -12.82 0.35 12.20
CA GLY A 345 -13.63 0.07 11.01
C GLY A 345 -12.81 -0.08 9.72
N SER A 346 -11.49 -0.25 9.82
CA SER A 346 -10.62 -0.41 8.65
C SER A 346 -10.86 -1.73 7.92
N PHE A 347 -10.67 -1.72 6.59
CA PHE A 347 -10.55 -2.94 5.78
C PHE A 347 -9.32 -3.80 6.12
N ALA A 348 -8.32 -3.22 6.80
CA ALA A 348 -7.05 -3.87 7.12
C ALA A 348 -6.94 -4.23 8.62
N PRO A 349 -6.53 -5.46 8.96
CA PRO A 349 -6.24 -5.86 10.34
C PRO A 349 -4.96 -5.19 10.87
N ILE A 350 -4.73 -5.34 12.19
CA ILE A 350 -3.48 -4.93 12.81
C ILE A 350 -2.36 -5.90 12.37
N ARG A 351 -1.22 -5.35 11.94
CA ARG A 351 -0.01 -6.07 11.52
C ARG A 351 1.14 -5.82 12.50
N GLY A 352 2.22 -6.59 12.39
CA GLY A 352 3.36 -6.48 13.31
C GLY A 352 3.04 -6.99 14.71
N LEU A 353 2.03 -7.86 14.86
CA LEU A 353 1.75 -8.55 16.12
C LEU A 353 2.87 -9.58 16.40
N THR A 354 3.09 -10.48 15.44
CA THR A 354 4.18 -11.47 15.42
C THR A 354 5.45 -10.92 14.76
N GLU A 355 6.48 -11.76 14.59
CA GLU A 355 7.67 -11.49 13.76
C GLU A 355 7.36 -11.75 12.27
N ASP A 356 6.49 -10.90 11.71
CA ASP A 356 5.98 -10.95 10.33
C ASP A 356 6.78 -10.09 9.33
N GLY A 357 7.77 -9.33 9.80
CA GLY A 357 8.57 -8.40 9.01
C GLY A 357 7.99 -6.99 8.89
N SER A 358 6.92 -6.65 9.63
CA SER A 358 6.36 -5.30 9.66
C SER A 358 7.34 -4.31 10.28
N GLN A 359 7.81 -3.36 9.48
CA GLN A 359 8.73 -2.29 9.88
C GLN A 359 8.33 -0.99 9.22
N ALA A 360 8.74 0.14 9.81
CA ALA A 360 8.69 1.43 9.14
C ALA A 360 9.90 2.30 9.45
N GLN A 361 10.06 3.32 8.64
CA GLN A 361 11.06 4.36 8.69
C GLN A 361 10.40 5.65 8.23
N TRP A 362 10.54 6.75 8.98
CA TRP A 362 10.04 8.05 8.58
C TRP A 362 11.09 8.84 7.80
N PHE A 363 10.62 9.80 7.02
CA PHE A 363 11.40 10.81 6.31
C PHE A 363 10.76 12.17 6.56
N ILE A 364 11.61 13.17 6.76
CA ILE A 364 11.22 14.57 6.81
C ILE A 364 11.68 15.22 5.50
N ASP A 365 10.81 16.05 4.94
CA ASP A 365 10.98 16.79 3.68
C ASP A 365 11.22 15.92 2.42
N GLY A 366 11.20 16.61 1.28
CA GLY A 366 11.23 15.97 -0.03
C GLY A 366 12.55 15.29 -0.37
N LYS A 367 13.70 15.84 0.03
CA LYS A 367 15.02 15.28 -0.28
C LYS A 367 15.14 13.83 0.18
N ALA A 368 15.02 13.59 1.48
CA ALA A 368 15.23 12.28 2.07
C ALA A 368 14.22 11.24 1.56
N ALA A 369 12.94 11.64 1.40
CA ALA A 369 11.91 10.77 0.85
C ALA A 369 12.16 10.41 -0.63
N PHE A 370 12.52 11.39 -1.47
CA PHE A 370 12.73 11.16 -2.90
C PHE A 370 14.05 10.43 -3.21
N GLU A 371 15.12 10.66 -2.44
CA GLU A 371 16.36 9.89 -2.51
C GLU A 371 16.13 8.40 -2.23
N ALA A 372 15.30 8.08 -1.22
CA ALA A 372 14.90 6.71 -0.88
C ALA A 372 14.00 6.07 -1.95
N ILE A 373 12.96 6.80 -2.40
CA ILE A 373 12.05 6.37 -3.48
C ILE A 373 12.83 6.05 -4.77
N ALA A 374 13.74 6.95 -5.18
CA ALA A 374 14.57 6.75 -6.37
C ALA A 374 15.39 5.45 -6.28
N SER A 375 16.02 5.22 -5.13
CA SER A 375 16.87 4.05 -4.90
C SER A 375 16.04 2.75 -4.92
N SER A 376 14.85 2.77 -4.32
CA SER A 376 13.90 1.64 -4.40
C SER A 376 13.37 1.38 -5.82
N ILE A 377 13.11 2.42 -6.62
CA ILE A 377 12.72 2.25 -8.02
C ILE A 377 13.89 1.65 -8.82
N GLN A 378 15.13 2.12 -8.60
CA GLN A 378 16.34 1.57 -9.24
C GLN A 378 16.52 0.07 -8.93
N GLU A 379 16.20 -0.37 -7.71
CA GLU A 379 16.26 -1.78 -7.31
C GLU A 379 15.16 -2.67 -7.91
N ALA A 380 13.99 -2.11 -8.26
CA ALA A 380 12.77 -2.86 -8.62
C ALA A 380 13.00 -3.98 -9.65
N LYS A 381 12.35 -5.15 -9.45
CA LYS A 381 12.52 -6.34 -10.29
C LYS A 381 11.25 -6.84 -10.96
N SER A 382 10.06 -6.47 -10.49
CA SER A 382 8.79 -6.97 -11.02
C SER A 382 7.75 -5.89 -11.33
N GLU A 383 7.31 -5.12 -10.33
CA GLU A 383 6.18 -4.20 -10.48
C GLU A 383 6.33 -2.94 -9.62
N ILE A 384 6.01 -1.78 -10.21
CA ILE A 384 5.97 -0.47 -9.56
C ILE A 384 4.55 0.08 -9.65
N LEU A 385 3.95 0.42 -8.52
CA LEU A 385 2.59 1.00 -8.43
C LEU A 385 2.69 2.43 -7.90
N ILE A 386 2.06 3.40 -8.58
CA ILE A 386 2.11 4.83 -8.20
C ILE A 386 0.70 5.43 -8.16
N THR A 387 0.35 6.09 -7.04
CA THR A 387 -0.78 7.04 -7.00
C THR A 387 -0.29 8.43 -6.69
N GLY A 388 -0.97 9.42 -7.25
CA GLY A 388 -0.74 10.82 -6.92
C GLY A 388 -1.96 11.67 -7.26
N TRP A 389 -2.14 12.73 -6.49
CA TRP A 389 -3.03 13.84 -6.83
C TRP A 389 -2.46 14.61 -8.03
N TRP A 390 -1.14 14.79 -8.05
CA TRP A 390 -0.38 15.38 -9.16
C TRP A 390 0.95 14.64 -9.33
N LEU A 391 1.44 14.50 -10.56
CA LEU A 391 2.71 13.85 -10.87
C LEU A 391 3.40 14.59 -12.03
N CYS A 392 4.67 14.96 -11.84
CA CYS A 392 5.55 15.56 -12.85
C CYS A 392 6.60 14.53 -13.30
N PRO A 393 6.50 13.96 -14.52
CA PRO A 393 7.47 12.98 -15.00
C PRO A 393 8.90 13.54 -15.05
N GLU A 394 9.05 14.85 -15.26
CA GLU A 394 10.33 15.56 -15.31
C GLU A 394 10.90 15.91 -13.91
N LEU A 395 10.31 15.42 -12.81
CA LEU A 395 10.85 15.65 -11.46
C LEU A 395 12.19 14.94 -11.24
N TYR A 396 13.20 15.68 -10.76
CA TYR A 396 14.46 15.13 -10.27
C TYR A 396 14.34 14.72 -8.79
N LEU A 397 14.62 13.44 -8.53
CA LEU A 397 14.51 12.81 -7.20
C LEU A 397 15.80 12.85 -6.37
N LYS A 398 16.97 13.04 -7.01
CA LYS A 398 18.27 13.28 -6.37
C LYS A 398 18.91 14.54 -6.96
N ARG A 399 19.65 15.32 -6.16
CA ARG A 399 20.13 16.67 -6.53
C ARG A 399 21.51 16.98 -5.92
N PRO A 400 22.29 17.98 -6.42
CA PRO A 400 22.02 18.90 -7.54
C PRO A 400 21.65 18.20 -8.85
N PHE A 401 20.68 18.76 -9.60
CA PHE A 401 20.03 18.04 -10.70
C PHE A 401 20.94 17.86 -11.93
N HIS A 402 21.94 18.75 -12.12
CA HIS A 402 22.93 18.64 -13.18
C HIS A 402 23.76 17.35 -13.09
N SER A 403 24.24 17.02 -11.89
CA SER A 403 25.05 15.80 -11.63
C SER A 403 24.22 14.52 -11.57
N HIS A 404 22.92 14.64 -11.34
CA HIS A 404 22.00 13.52 -11.09
C HIS A 404 20.96 13.34 -12.20
N SER A 405 21.37 13.58 -13.46
CA SER A 405 20.46 13.63 -14.61
C SER A 405 19.66 12.34 -14.87
N SER A 406 20.20 11.18 -14.49
CA SER A 406 19.54 9.86 -14.54
C SER A 406 18.44 9.67 -13.48
N PHE A 407 18.46 10.44 -12.39
CA PHE A 407 17.47 10.37 -11.30
C PHE A 407 16.23 11.24 -11.56
N ARG A 408 15.95 11.57 -12.82
CA ARG A 408 14.67 12.13 -13.24
C ARG A 408 13.63 11.02 -13.36
N LEU A 409 12.42 11.25 -12.85
CA LEU A 409 11.41 10.20 -12.66
C LEU A 409 11.04 9.49 -13.97
N ASP A 410 10.89 10.20 -15.09
CA ASP A 410 10.62 9.62 -16.41
C ASP A 410 11.73 8.68 -16.89
N ALA A 411 12.99 9.13 -16.84
CA ALA A 411 14.16 8.36 -17.27
C ALA A 411 14.38 7.12 -16.39
N LEU A 412 14.20 7.26 -15.08
CA LEU A 412 14.31 6.16 -14.13
C LEU A 412 13.22 5.11 -14.38
N LEU A 413 11.96 5.52 -14.57
CA LEU A 413 10.87 4.59 -14.93
C LEU A 413 11.10 3.97 -16.33
N GLU A 414 11.72 4.69 -17.27
CA GLU A 414 12.11 4.16 -18.59
C GLU A 414 13.10 3.00 -18.49
N GLU A 415 14.16 3.17 -17.70
CA GLU A 415 15.19 2.15 -17.48
C GLU A 415 14.59 0.88 -16.88
N LYS A 416 13.75 1.02 -15.85
CA LYS A 416 13.07 -0.11 -15.22
C LYS A 416 12.08 -0.79 -16.17
N ALA A 417 11.34 -0.01 -16.95
CA ALA A 417 10.39 -0.55 -17.93
C ALA A 417 11.09 -1.34 -19.04
N LYS A 418 12.27 -0.91 -19.50
CA LYS A 418 13.15 -1.64 -20.43
C LYS A 418 13.72 -2.93 -19.82
N GLN A 419 13.99 -2.94 -18.52
CA GLN A 419 14.37 -4.14 -17.76
C GLN A 419 13.19 -5.11 -17.50
N GLY A 420 12.00 -4.83 -18.04
CA GLY A 420 10.82 -5.70 -17.94
C GLY A 420 9.90 -5.42 -16.74
N VAL A 421 10.21 -4.42 -15.90
CA VAL A 421 9.36 -4.03 -14.77
C VAL A 421 8.06 -3.42 -15.28
N LYS A 422 6.91 -3.87 -14.76
CA LYS A 422 5.60 -3.31 -15.12
C LYS A 422 5.30 -2.09 -14.24
N ILE A 423 4.79 -1.02 -14.82
CA ILE A 423 4.63 0.26 -14.13
C ILE A 423 3.18 0.73 -14.26
N TYR A 424 2.47 0.79 -13.13
CA TYR A 424 1.04 1.09 -13.08
C TYR A 424 0.80 2.41 -12.33
N VAL A 425 0.31 3.43 -13.04
CA VAL A 425 0.14 4.79 -12.50
C VAL A 425 -1.34 5.18 -12.51
N LEU A 426 -1.89 5.50 -11.33
CA LEU A 426 -3.28 5.93 -11.16
C LEU A 426 -3.33 7.37 -10.65
N LEU A 427 -3.60 8.30 -11.57
CA LEU A 427 -3.68 9.74 -11.29
C LEU A 427 -5.11 10.20 -11.01
N TYR A 428 -5.25 11.27 -10.22
CA TYR A 428 -6.45 12.08 -10.24
C TYR A 428 -6.70 12.70 -11.64
N LYS A 429 -7.96 12.85 -12.05
CA LYS A 429 -8.39 13.60 -13.25
C LYS A 429 -9.06 14.89 -12.82
N GLU A 430 -8.33 15.99 -12.99
CA GLU A 430 -8.71 17.34 -12.59
C GLU A 430 -10.02 17.90 -13.18
N VAL A 431 -10.52 18.94 -12.51
CA VAL A 431 -11.32 20.00 -13.14
C VAL A 431 -10.35 21.02 -13.72
N SER A 432 -9.99 20.88 -15.00
CA SER A 432 -9.01 21.71 -15.72
C SER A 432 -9.37 23.20 -15.87
N LEU A 433 -10.55 23.62 -15.41
CA LEU A 433 -10.95 25.03 -15.28
C LEU A 433 -10.60 25.61 -13.89
N ALA A 434 -10.39 24.75 -12.90
CA ALA A 434 -10.15 25.12 -11.50
C ALA A 434 -8.79 24.61 -10.95
N LEU A 435 -8.08 23.74 -11.68
CA LEU A 435 -6.78 23.18 -11.28
C LEU A 435 -5.86 23.05 -12.50
N LYS A 436 -4.64 23.60 -12.41
CA LYS A 436 -3.67 23.66 -13.51
C LYS A 436 -2.77 22.42 -13.67
N ILE A 437 -2.87 21.43 -12.75
CA ILE A 437 -1.99 20.25 -12.63
C ILE A 437 -1.86 19.37 -13.89
N ASN A 438 -2.79 19.50 -14.84
CA ASN A 438 -2.73 18.90 -16.18
C ASN A 438 -2.30 17.42 -16.23
N SER A 439 -2.97 16.53 -15.48
CA SER A 439 -2.59 15.10 -15.49
C SER A 439 -2.75 14.42 -16.88
N LEU A 440 -3.38 15.10 -17.86
CA LEU A 440 -3.36 14.68 -19.27
C LEU A 440 -1.95 14.76 -19.87
N TYR A 441 -1.18 15.81 -19.55
CA TYR A 441 0.23 15.92 -19.92
C TYR A 441 1.01 14.75 -19.32
N SER A 442 0.93 14.55 -18.00
CA SER A 442 1.63 13.46 -17.30
C SER A 442 1.26 12.09 -17.88
N LYS A 443 -0.02 11.81 -18.19
CA LYS A 443 -0.42 10.57 -18.87
C LYS A 443 0.19 10.44 -20.27
N ARG A 444 0.18 11.50 -21.10
CA ARG A 444 0.76 11.47 -22.45
C ARG A 444 2.26 11.20 -22.39
N ARG A 445 2.98 11.94 -21.53
CA ARG A 445 4.41 11.81 -21.33
C ARG A 445 4.78 10.40 -20.88
N LEU A 446 4.18 9.89 -19.79
CA LEU A 446 4.46 8.56 -19.25
C LEU A 446 4.13 7.41 -20.21
N LEU A 447 3.03 7.49 -20.98
CA LEU A 447 2.70 6.45 -21.97
C LEU A 447 3.68 6.41 -23.15
N ASN A 448 4.35 7.51 -23.46
CA ASN A 448 5.32 7.58 -24.56
C ASN A 448 6.72 7.06 -24.16
N ILE A 449 6.93 6.68 -22.89
CA ILE A 449 8.22 6.20 -22.38
C ILE A 449 8.48 4.74 -22.77
N HIS A 450 7.58 3.83 -22.42
CA HIS A 450 7.73 2.40 -22.69
C HIS A 450 6.39 1.67 -22.60
N GLU A 451 6.20 0.58 -23.35
CA GLU A 451 4.93 -0.14 -23.37
C GLU A 451 4.54 -0.76 -22.01
N ASN A 452 5.52 -1.04 -21.13
CA ASN A 452 5.26 -1.54 -19.77
C ASN A 452 4.68 -0.48 -18.82
N VAL A 453 4.65 0.81 -19.22
CA VAL A 453 4.04 1.90 -18.44
C VAL A 453 2.56 2.03 -18.81
N LYS A 454 1.66 1.82 -17.84
CA LYS A 454 0.20 1.93 -18.00
C LYS A 454 -0.34 3.02 -17.09
N VAL A 455 -1.04 4.01 -17.66
CA VAL A 455 -1.56 5.16 -16.90
C VAL A 455 -3.08 5.30 -17.00
N LEU A 456 -3.76 5.29 -15.85
CA LEU A 456 -5.17 5.65 -15.68
C LEU A 456 -5.32 7.03 -15.04
N ARG A 457 -6.44 7.72 -15.36
CA ARG A 457 -6.85 8.96 -14.70
C ARG A 457 -8.31 8.85 -14.27
N TYR A 458 -8.65 9.06 -13.01
CA TYR A 458 -10.00 8.87 -12.42
C TYR A 458 -10.37 10.08 -11.52
N PRO A 459 -11.65 10.49 -11.31
CA PRO A 459 -12.93 9.99 -11.84
C PRO A 459 -13.23 10.44 -13.27
N ASN A 460 -14.35 10.00 -13.86
CA ASN A 460 -14.95 10.62 -15.06
C ASN A 460 -16.26 11.29 -14.65
N ARG A 461 -16.52 12.48 -15.19
CA ARG A 461 -17.77 13.20 -14.92
C ARG A 461 -18.89 12.55 -15.74
N PHE A 462 -19.99 12.19 -15.07
CA PHE A 462 -21.22 11.75 -15.73
C PHE A 462 -22.07 12.98 -16.11
N PRO A 463 -23.07 12.84 -17.01
CA PRO A 463 -24.03 13.92 -17.29
C PRO A 463 -24.81 14.41 -16.06
N ALA A 464 -24.84 13.62 -14.98
CA ALA A 464 -25.60 13.89 -13.76
C ALA A 464 -24.89 14.78 -12.72
N GLY A 465 -23.63 15.20 -12.94
CA GLY A 465 -22.97 16.14 -12.03
C GLY A 465 -21.44 16.21 -12.11
N VAL A 466 -20.89 17.27 -11.53
CA VAL A 466 -19.44 17.43 -11.29
C VAL A 466 -19.08 16.80 -9.94
N TYR A 467 -18.21 15.80 -9.95
CA TYR A 467 -17.53 15.38 -8.72
C TYR A 467 -16.58 16.49 -8.29
N LEU A 468 -16.84 17.07 -7.12
CA LEU A 468 -16.00 18.09 -6.48
C LEU A 468 -14.75 17.49 -5.82
N TRP A 469 -14.77 16.18 -5.59
CA TRP A 469 -13.77 15.43 -4.83
C TRP A 469 -12.61 14.93 -5.71
N SER A 470 -11.48 14.62 -5.07
CA SER A 470 -10.26 14.14 -5.73
C SER A 470 -9.74 12.80 -5.18
N HIS A 471 -8.71 12.28 -5.83
CA HIS A 471 -7.87 11.23 -5.26
C HIS A 471 -6.63 11.89 -4.73
N HIS A 472 -6.45 11.85 -3.42
CA HIS A 472 -5.45 12.63 -2.73
C HIS A 472 -4.36 11.75 -2.10
N GLU A 473 -4.50 10.42 -2.13
CA GLU A 473 -3.44 9.51 -1.71
C GLU A 473 -2.19 9.59 -2.61
N LYS A 474 -1.02 9.73 -1.96
CA LYS A 474 0.30 9.67 -2.60
C LYS A 474 0.96 8.35 -2.19
N LEU A 475 1.28 7.50 -3.16
CA LEU A 475 1.80 6.15 -2.94
C LEU A 475 2.88 5.81 -3.97
N VAL A 476 3.97 5.19 -3.52
CA VAL A 476 4.89 4.43 -4.39
C VAL A 476 5.12 3.05 -3.78
N ILE A 477 4.77 1.98 -4.51
CA ILE A 477 4.92 0.59 -4.07
C ILE A 477 5.87 -0.13 -5.02
N VAL A 478 6.89 -0.80 -4.48
CA VAL A 478 7.87 -1.56 -5.27
C VAL A 478 7.88 -3.04 -4.87
N ASP A 479 7.71 -3.92 -5.85
CA ASP A 479 7.76 -5.39 -5.76
C ASP A 479 6.88 -6.01 -4.64
N TYR A 480 5.90 -5.26 -4.10
CA TYR A 480 5.13 -5.61 -2.90
C TYR A 480 6.00 -5.86 -1.64
N LYS A 481 7.23 -5.32 -1.63
CA LYS A 481 8.22 -5.42 -0.54
C LYS A 481 8.24 -4.16 0.32
N ILE A 482 8.18 -3.00 -0.33
CA ILE A 482 8.25 -1.66 0.27
C ILE A 482 7.16 -0.76 -0.31
N CYS A 483 6.54 0.05 0.55
CA CYS A 483 5.61 1.10 0.17
C CYS A 483 6.03 2.42 0.83
N TYR A 484 6.03 3.49 0.05
CA TYR A 484 6.16 4.87 0.52
C TYR A 484 4.77 5.53 0.56
N LEU A 485 4.44 6.23 1.65
CA LEU A 485 3.23 7.03 1.79
C LEU A 485 3.42 8.23 2.75
N GLY A 486 2.69 9.32 2.51
CA GLY A 486 2.75 10.56 3.29
C GLY A 486 2.05 11.71 2.58
N GLY A 487 2.47 12.95 2.84
CA GLY A 487 1.94 14.14 2.16
C GLY A 487 2.60 14.47 0.81
N LEU A 488 3.83 14.00 0.55
CA LEU A 488 4.55 14.30 -0.70
C LEU A 488 3.94 13.60 -1.94
N ASP A 489 3.50 14.38 -2.93
CA ASP A 489 3.26 13.93 -4.30
C ASP A 489 4.59 13.91 -5.10
N LEU A 490 4.71 13.04 -6.11
CA LEU A 490 5.84 13.05 -7.05
C LEU A 490 5.70 14.17 -8.10
N CYS A 491 5.60 15.42 -7.64
CA CYS A 491 5.42 16.60 -8.47
C CYS A 491 6.27 17.80 -8.02
N PHE A 492 6.24 18.87 -8.82
CA PHE A 492 7.08 20.04 -8.60
C PHE A 492 6.80 20.80 -7.30
N GLY A 493 7.85 21.39 -6.75
CA GLY A 493 7.85 22.18 -5.51
C GLY A 493 7.81 21.36 -4.22
N ARG A 494 7.80 20.02 -4.29
CA ARG A 494 7.78 19.12 -3.12
C ARG A 494 9.17 18.73 -2.61
N TYR A 495 10.21 18.91 -3.42
CA TYR A 495 11.57 18.72 -2.95
C TYR A 495 11.95 19.88 -2.04
N ASP A 496 12.42 19.58 -0.85
CA ASP A 496 13.03 20.54 0.07
C ASP A 496 14.02 19.84 0.99
N THR A 497 14.69 20.63 1.82
CA THR A 497 15.59 20.18 2.90
C THR A 497 15.28 20.96 4.16
N THR A 498 15.74 20.50 5.32
CA THR A 498 15.51 21.16 6.63
C THR A 498 16.06 22.61 6.73
N GLU A 499 16.88 23.05 5.77
CA GLU A 499 17.30 24.45 5.64
C GLU A 499 16.16 25.38 5.16
N HIS A 500 15.13 24.83 4.49
CA HIS A 500 14.00 25.54 3.88
C HIS A 500 14.41 26.80 3.11
N LYS A 501 15.40 26.66 2.21
CA LYS A 501 15.97 27.78 1.43
C LYS A 501 14.91 28.44 0.55
N VAL A 502 14.78 29.76 0.70
CA VAL A 502 13.82 30.61 -0.03
C VAL A 502 14.30 31.06 -1.41
N ALA A 503 15.54 30.74 -1.80
CA ALA A 503 16.20 31.19 -3.02
C ALA A 503 17.15 30.13 -3.59
N ASP A 504 17.44 30.23 -4.90
CA ASP A 504 18.25 29.29 -5.70
C ASP A 504 18.70 30.00 -6.98
N PHE A 505 19.71 30.86 -6.87
CA PHE A 505 20.25 31.66 -7.99
C PHE A 505 21.79 31.68 -7.95
N PRO A 506 22.48 31.18 -9.00
CA PRO A 506 21.93 30.47 -10.17
C PRO A 506 21.19 29.17 -9.77
N SER A 507 20.38 28.64 -10.70
CA SER A 507 19.56 27.44 -10.47
C SER A 507 20.41 26.18 -10.28
N GLU A 508 20.60 25.71 -9.04
CA GLU A 508 21.33 24.47 -8.73
C GLU A 508 20.42 23.38 -8.17
N ILE A 509 19.43 23.76 -7.35
CA ILE A 509 18.61 22.81 -6.60
C ILE A 509 17.18 22.67 -7.15
N TRP A 510 16.48 23.73 -7.56
CA TRP A 510 15.09 23.65 -8.04
C TRP A 510 14.98 24.04 -9.51
N PRO A 511 15.09 23.10 -10.47
CA PRO A 511 15.10 23.43 -11.90
C PRO A 511 13.73 23.90 -12.42
N GLY A 512 13.72 25.04 -13.11
CA GLY A 512 12.57 25.48 -13.90
C GLY A 512 11.27 25.62 -13.11
N LYS A 513 10.23 24.88 -13.52
CA LYS A 513 8.92 24.86 -12.86
C LYS A 513 8.94 24.28 -11.44
N ASP A 514 10.06 23.72 -11.00
CA ASP A 514 10.27 23.27 -9.62
C ASP A 514 10.64 24.39 -8.65
N TYR A 515 11.12 25.55 -9.16
CA TYR A 515 11.24 26.78 -8.36
C TYR A 515 9.85 27.39 -8.16
N TYR A 516 9.15 26.86 -7.16
CA TYR A 516 7.70 26.96 -7.02
C TYR A 516 7.27 27.89 -5.89
N ASN A 517 6.35 28.82 -6.19
CA ASN A 517 5.59 29.57 -5.19
C ASN A 517 4.16 29.78 -5.71
N PRO A 518 3.20 28.92 -5.30
CA PRO A 518 1.85 28.91 -5.87
C PRO A 518 1.03 30.16 -5.53
N ARG A 519 1.42 30.95 -4.51
CA ARG A 519 0.74 32.19 -4.16
C ARG A 519 1.01 33.29 -5.20
N GLU A 520 2.24 33.36 -5.69
CA GLU A 520 2.67 34.26 -6.77
C GLU A 520 2.20 33.75 -8.15
N SER A 521 2.65 32.57 -8.57
CA SER A 521 2.16 31.92 -9.81
C SER A 521 2.15 30.40 -9.73
N GLU A 522 1.09 29.82 -10.30
CA GLU A 522 1.05 28.39 -10.63
C GLU A 522 1.30 28.20 -12.14
N PRO A 523 2.19 27.28 -12.56
CA PRO A 523 2.48 27.02 -13.96
C PRO A 523 1.24 26.76 -14.82
N ASN A 524 1.13 27.51 -15.92
CA ASN A 524 0.03 27.42 -16.88
C ASN A 524 0.39 26.69 -18.19
N SER A 525 1.69 26.54 -18.50
CA SER A 525 2.22 25.74 -19.61
C SER A 525 3.20 24.68 -19.11
N TRP A 526 3.25 23.58 -19.87
CA TRP A 526 4.03 22.37 -19.59
C TRP A 526 4.90 21.98 -20.80
N GLU A 527 5.01 22.86 -21.80
CA GLU A 527 5.78 22.63 -23.03
C GLU A 527 7.29 22.69 -22.77
N ASP A 528 7.71 23.55 -21.83
CA ASP A 528 9.05 23.62 -21.29
C ASP A 528 8.96 23.62 -19.75
N THR A 529 9.46 22.56 -19.13
CA THR A 529 9.49 22.36 -17.68
C THR A 529 10.78 22.89 -17.04
N MET A 530 11.82 23.13 -17.83
CA MET A 530 13.12 23.66 -17.37
C MET A 530 13.15 25.19 -17.36
N ARG A 531 12.25 25.84 -18.10
CA ARG A 531 12.00 27.28 -17.97
C ARG A 531 11.25 27.60 -16.68
N ASP A 532 11.79 28.55 -15.91
CA ASP A 532 11.19 29.05 -14.68
C ASP A 532 9.75 29.56 -14.86
N GLU A 533 8.95 29.51 -13.79
CA GLU A 533 7.67 30.22 -13.69
C GLU A 533 7.83 31.62 -13.07
N LEU A 534 8.86 31.81 -12.25
CA LEU A 534 9.09 32.99 -11.44
C LEU A 534 10.49 33.54 -11.66
N ASP A 535 10.61 34.86 -11.64
CA ASP A 535 11.90 35.57 -11.73
C ASP A 535 12.65 35.43 -10.39
N ARG A 536 13.67 34.56 -10.37
CA ARG A 536 14.43 34.18 -9.16
C ARG A 536 15.06 35.36 -8.43
N GLU A 537 15.45 36.42 -9.16
CA GLU A 537 16.04 37.62 -8.57
C GLU A 537 15.00 38.53 -7.89
N LYS A 538 13.69 38.26 -8.08
CA LYS A 538 12.57 39.09 -7.58
C LYS A 538 11.59 38.36 -6.67
N TYR A 539 11.45 37.04 -6.82
CA TYR A 539 10.47 36.22 -6.09
C TYR A 539 11.14 35.06 -5.38
N PRO A 540 10.95 34.90 -4.06
CA PRO A 540 11.36 33.70 -3.34
C PRO A 540 10.47 32.52 -3.73
N ARG A 541 11.05 31.31 -3.74
CA ARG A 541 10.23 30.09 -3.70
C ARG A 541 9.47 30.02 -2.36
N MET A 542 8.44 29.19 -2.31
CA MET A 542 7.79 28.83 -1.04
C MET A 542 8.36 27.48 -0.58
N PRO A 543 9.13 27.43 0.52
CA PRO A 543 9.58 26.17 1.09
C PRO A 543 8.43 25.25 1.45
N TRP A 544 8.69 23.95 1.47
CA TRP A 544 7.69 22.89 1.52
C TRP A 544 8.08 21.84 2.57
N HIS A 545 7.48 21.95 3.75
CA HIS A 545 7.71 21.01 4.84
C HIS A 545 6.68 19.87 4.79
N ASP A 546 7.13 18.62 4.85
CA ASP A 546 6.25 17.46 4.75
C ASP A 546 6.84 16.23 5.45
N VAL A 547 5.99 15.24 5.74
CA VAL A 547 6.39 13.99 6.41
C VAL A 547 5.92 12.79 5.59
N HIS A 548 6.84 11.86 5.38
CA HIS A 548 6.64 10.62 4.63
C HIS A 548 7.12 9.42 5.45
N CYS A 549 6.72 8.21 5.05
CA CYS A 549 7.28 6.98 5.62
C CYS A 549 7.40 5.87 4.58
N ALA A 550 8.43 5.03 4.74
CA ALA A 550 8.56 3.74 4.10
C ALA A 550 8.08 2.64 5.04
N ILE A 551 7.42 1.64 4.49
CA ILE A 551 6.81 0.53 5.23
C ILE A 551 7.08 -0.80 4.53
N TRP A 552 7.50 -1.80 5.31
CA TRP A 552 7.82 -3.15 4.84
C TRP A 552 6.87 -4.20 5.42
N GLY A 553 6.85 -5.39 4.82
CA GLY A 553 6.10 -6.55 5.31
C GLY A 553 4.60 -6.50 4.99
N PRO A 554 3.75 -7.14 5.82
CA PRO A 554 2.29 -7.19 5.59
C PRO A 554 1.58 -5.84 5.32
N PRO A 555 1.89 -4.71 6.00
CA PRO A 555 1.18 -3.43 5.74
C PRO A 555 1.35 -2.91 4.31
N CYS A 556 2.55 -3.06 3.72
CA CYS A 556 2.80 -2.71 2.31
C CYS A 556 1.83 -3.44 1.36
N ARG A 557 1.47 -4.68 1.69
CA ARG A 557 0.58 -5.54 0.90
C ARG A 557 -0.89 -5.20 1.10
N ASP A 558 -1.25 -4.71 2.30
CA ASP A 558 -2.57 -4.13 2.56
C ASP A 558 -2.78 -2.84 1.74
N ILE A 559 -1.75 -2.00 1.63
CA ILE A 559 -1.76 -0.79 0.78
C ILE A 559 -1.79 -1.17 -0.71
N ALA A 560 -1.05 -2.21 -1.13
CA ALA A 560 -1.12 -2.74 -2.49
C ALA A 560 -2.50 -3.32 -2.84
N ARG A 561 -3.21 -3.93 -1.88
CA ARG A 561 -4.61 -4.37 -2.05
C ARG A 561 -5.52 -3.18 -2.37
N HIS A 562 -5.35 -2.06 -1.66
CA HIS A 562 -6.08 -0.80 -1.93
C HIS A 562 -5.78 -0.27 -3.35
N PHE A 563 -4.52 -0.30 -3.79
CA PHE A 563 -4.17 0.05 -5.17
C PHE A 563 -4.90 -0.85 -6.20
N VAL A 564 -4.81 -2.18 -6.04
CA VAL A 564 -5.44 -3.16 -6.95
C VAL A 564 -6.97 -2.98 -6.99
N GLN A 565 -7.60 -2.69 -5.86
CA GLN A 565 -9.02 -2.37 -5.79
C GLN A 565 -9.36 -1.11 -6.60
N ARG A 566 -8.68 0.02 -6.33
CA ARG A 566 -8.93 1.30 -7.02
C ARG A 566 -8.59 1.25 -8.51
N TRP A 567 -7.51 0.57 -8.90
CA TRP A 567 -7.14 0.35 -10.29
C TRP A 567 -8.25 -0.40 -11.05
N ASN A 568 -8.72 -1.52 -10.50
CA ASN A 568 -9.76 -2.33 -11.13
C ASN A 568 -11.13 -1.62 -11.19
N HIS A 569 -11.47 -0.80 -10.18
CA HIS A 569 -12.63 0.10 -10.21
C HIS A 569 -12.48 1.14 -11.35
N ALA A 570 -11.38 1.89 -11.36
CA ALA A 570 -11.10 2.90 -12.37
C ALA A 570 -11.08 2.34 -13.80
N LYS A 571 -10.47 1.17 -14.02
CA LYS A 571 -10.45 0.44 -15.30
C LYS A 571 -11.86 0.21 -15.82
N ARG A 572 -12.76 -0.35 -14.99
CA ARG A 572 -14.15 -0.64 -15.38
C ARG A 572 -14.95 0.61 -15.73
N THR A 573 -14.79 1.71 -14.99
CA THR A 573 -15.54 2.95 -15.25
C THR A 573 -14.97 3.78 -16.40
N LYS A 574 -13.68 3.66 -16.71
CA LYS A 574 -13.00 4.52 -17.70
C LYS A 574 -12.80 3.90 -19.06
N ALA A 575 -12.41 2.64 -19.03
CA ALA A 575 -11.67 2.00 -20.09
C ALA A 575 -12.05 0.52 -20.21
N PRO A 576 -13.34 0.12 -20.07
CA PRO A 576 -13.72 -1.29 -19.93
C PRO A 576 -13.15 -2.14 -21.06
N ASN A 577 -13.27 -1.65 -22.29
CA ASN A 577 -12.85 -2.32 -23.53
C ASN A 577 -11.38 -2.04 -23.92
N GLU A 578 -10.64 -1.22 -23.16
CA GLU A 578 -9.23 -0.91 -23.46
C GLU A 578 -8.34 -2.08 -23.01
N HIS A 579 -7.98 -2.98 -23.95
CA HIS A 579 -7.19 -4.19 -23.65
C HIS A 579 -5.72 -3.93 -23.32
N THR A 580 -5.19 -2.75 -23.67
CA THR A 580 -3.80 -2.33 -23.36
C THR A 580 -3.60 -2.04 -21.87
N ILE A 581 -4.68 -1.79 -21.12
CA ILE A 581 -4.68 -1.60 -19.67
C ILE A 581 -5.21 -2.91 -19.05
N PRO A 582 -4.42 -3.67 -18.26
CA PRO A 582 -4.89 -4.92 -17.67
C PRO A 582 -5.80 -4.68 -16.45
N LEU A 583 -6.59 -5.70 -16.09
CA LEU A 583 -7.07 -5.87 -14.72
C LEU A 583 -5.94 -6.50 -13.89
N LEU A 584 -5.77 -6.02 -12.65
CA LEU A 584 -4.76 -6.52 -11.72
C LEU A 584 -5.36 -7.59 -10.81
N MET A 585 -4.58 -8.62 -10.48
CA MET A 585 -5.00 -9.71 -9.59
C MET A 585 -4.30 -9.58 -8.23
N PRO A 586 -5.02 -9.64 -7.08
CA PRO A 586 -4.37 -9.59 -5.78
C PRO A 586 -3.42 -10.77 -5.60
N HIS A 587 -2.14 -10.50 -5.29
CA HIS A 587 -1.18 -11.57 -4.99
C HIS A 587 -1.53 -12.26 -3.67
N HIS A 588 -1.09 -13.51 -3.48
CA HIS A 588 -1.39 -14.40 -2.34
C HIS A 588 -1.21 -13.71 -0.98
N HIS A 589 -0.17 -12.88 -0.89
CA HIS A 589 0.20 -12.16 0.32
C HIS A 589 -0.69 -10.92 0.61
N MET A 590 -1.61 -10.59 -0.30
CA MET A 590 -2.71 -9.62 -0.16
C MET A 590 -4.06 -10.30 0.14
N VAL A 591 -4.13 -11.64 0.19
CA VAL A 591 -5.38 -12.42 0.31
C VAL A 591 -5.35 -13.59 1.31
N ILE A 592 -4.18 -13.92 1.87
CA ILE A 592 -4.02 -14.93 2.94
C ILE A 592 -3.36 -14.26 4.15
N PRO A 593 -3.83 -14.48 5.40
CA PRO A 593 -3.12 -14.08 6.61
C PRO A 593 -1.68 -14.64 6.61
N HIS A 594 -0.70 -13.76 6.82
CA HIS A 594 0.70 -14.01 6.48
C HIS A 594 1.34 -15.21 7.22
N TYR A 595 0.81 -15.59 8.38
CA TYR A 595 1.26 -16.78 9.13
C TYR A 595 0.79 -18.09 8.50
N MET A 596 -0.40 -18.15 7.87
CA MET A 596 -0.87 -19.34 7.12
C MET A 596 0.01 -19.61 5.88
N GLY A 597 0.73 -18.60 5.39
CA GLY A 597 1.72 -18.75 4.32
C GLY A 597 3.04 -19.40 4.76
N ARG A 598 3.33 -19.54 6.06
CA ARG A 598 4.55 -20.21 6.59
C ARG A 598 4.26 -21.64 7.07
N SER A 599 3.52 -22.40 6.27
CA SER A 599 3.32 -23.83 6.51
C SER A 599 4.58 -24.63 6.14
N LYS A 600 5.58 -24.66 7.03
CA LYS A 600 6.52 -25.79 7.07
C LYS A 600 5.76 -27.02 7.59
N GLU A 601 6.01 -28.17 6.95
CA GLU A 601 5.62 -29.53 7.36
C GLU A 601 4.28 -29.67 8.13
N ILE A 602 3.17 -29.84 7.40
CA ILE A 602 2.00 -30.57 7.92
C ILE A 602 2.30 -32.07 7.74
N ASP A 603 3.00 -32.65 8.71
CA ASP A 603 3.19 -34.11 8.79
C ASP A 603 1.95 -34.77 9.40
N ILE A 604 1.50 -35.90 8.85
CA ILE A 604 0.24 -36.56 9.25
C ILE A 604 0.47 -38.07 9.41
N ASN A 605 0.62 -38.48 10.66
CA ASN A 605 0.40 -39.84 11.16
C ASN A 605 -0.21 -39.73 12.57
N GLY A 606 -1.39 -40.25 12.89
CA GLY A 606 -2.45 -40.82 12.05
C GLY A 606 -3.67 -41.15 12.93
N CYS A 607 -4.91 -40.97 12.44
CA CYS A 607 -6.11 -41.09 13.28
C CYS A 607 -6.67 -42.52 13.35
N LYS A 608 -6.95 -42.98 14.57
CA LYS A 608 -7.91 -44.04 14.97
C LYS A 608 -8.36 -43.75 16.41
N GLU A 609 -9.61 -43.98 16.84
CA GLU A 609 -10.82 -44.35 16.11
C GLU A 609 -12.06 -43.82 16.87
N ASP A 610 -13.24 -43.82 16.25
CA ASP A 610 -14.48 -43.22 16.79
C ASP A 610 -15.09 -43.99 17.99
N ASP A 611 -15.91 -43.34 18.83
CA ASP A 611 -17.38 -43.47 18.67
C ASP A 611 -18.23 -42.38 19.38
N LYS A 612 -19.53 -42.42 19.09
CA LYS A 612 -20.66 -41.52 19.42
C LYS A 612 -21.02 -41.57 20.93
N LYS A 613 -21.89 -40.73 21.51
CA LYS A 613 -23.13 -40.10 21.00
C LYS A 613 -23.63 -38.94 21.91
N GLU A 614 -24.64 -38.20 21.46
CA GLU A 614 -25.21 -37.01 22.12
C GLU A 614 -26.19 -37.32 23.28
N VAL A 615 -26.38 -36.37 24.23
CA VAL A 615 -27.65 -35.63 24.50
C VAL A 615 -27.57 -34.76 25.78
N GLU A 616 -28.03 -33.50 25.66
CA GLU A 616 -28.53 -32.52 26.67
C GLU A 616 -27.82 -32.23 28.03
N SER A 617 -27.23 -31.02 28.09
CA SER A 617 -27.43 -29.89 29.05
C SER A 617 -28.03 -30.14 30.48
N GLN A 618 -27.67 -29.40 31.55
CA GLN A 618 -27.19 -28.00 31.65
C GLN A 618 -26.15 -27.76 32.79
N SER A 619 -25.33 -26.72 32.61
CA SER A 619 -24.69 -25.83 33.62
C SER A 619 -24.19 -26.39 34.98
N SER A 620 -22.88 -26.34 35.20
CA SER A 620 -22.26 -26.17 36.52
C SER A 620 -20.93 -25.41 36.43
N SER A 621 -20.43 -24.89 37.55
CA SER A 621 -19.19 -24.10 37.66
C SER A 621 -18.34 -24.59 38.84
N SER A 622 -17.04 -24.29 38.87
CA SER A 622 -16.20 -24.49 40.06
C SER A 622 -14.93 -23.64 40.09
N SER A 623 -14.40 -23.41 41.29
CA SER A 623 -13.09 -22.81 41.57
C SER A 623 -12.68 -23.13 43.03
N GLN A 624 -11.37 -23.10 43.35
CA GLN A 624 -10.80 -23.39 44.70
C GLN A 624 -10.90 -24.90 45.09
N SER A 625 -10.13 -25.54 46.01
CA SER A 625 -9.15 -25.16 47.06
C SER A 625 -8.09 -26.30 47.32
N PRO A 626 -7.03 -26.12 48.15
CA PRO A 626 -6.04 -27.17 48.55
C PRO A 626 -6.24 -27.66 50.03
N PRO A 627 -5.34 -28.38 50.78
CA PRO A 627 -4.09 -29.16 50.47
C PRO A 627 -4.02 -30.60 51.14
N ARG A 628 -2.82 -31.25 51.15
CA ARG A 628 -2.34 -32.42 51.98
C ARG A 628 -2.82 -33.85 51.62
N ASP A 629 -2.12 -34.97 51.92
CA ASP A 629 -0.86 -35.27 52.66
C ASP A 629 -0.04 -36.47 52.06
N ILE A 630 1.05 -36.94 52.72
CA ILE A 630 2.16 -37.79 52.18
C ILE A 630 2.19 -39.24 52.78
N PRO A 631 2.65 -40.29 52.05
CA PRO A 631 3.98 -40.91 52.33
C PRO A 631 4.77 -41.34 51.04
N LEU A 632 6.08 -41.10 50.86
CA LEU A 632 7.31 -41.66 51.49
C LEU A 632 7.72 -43.08 51.06
N LEU A 633 8.68 -43.23 50.12
CA LEU A 633 10.04 -43.81 50.33
C LEU A 633 10.86 -44.08 49.03
N LEU A 634 12.17 -44.24 49.26
CA LEU A 634 13.35 -44.38 48.36
C LEU A 634 13.32 -45.54 47.33
N PRO A 635 14.35 -45.62 46.45
CA PRO A 635 15.43 -46.58 46.74
C PRO A 635 16.86 -46.00 46.70
N GLN A 636 17.81 -46.68 47.35
CA GLN A 636 19.24 -46.37 47.37
C GLN A 636 20.08 -47.66 47.34
N GLU A 637 21.04 -47.73 46.40
CA GLU A 637 22.29 -48.52 46.40
C GLU A 637 22.30 -50.08 46.38
N ALA A 638 23.54 -50.58 46.19
CA ALA A 638 24.06 -51.96 46.16
C ALA A 638 23.76 -52.81 44.90
N GLY A 639 24.76 -53.36 44.19
CA GLY A 639 26.22 -53.15 44.32
C GLY A 639 27.02 -54.09 43.40
N GLY A 640 28.32 -53.80 43.18
CA GLY A 640 29.22 -54.67 42.41
C GLY A 640 30.57 -54.03 42.04
N GLU A 641 31.61 -54.39 42.82
CA GLU A 641 33.00 -54.74 42.41
C GLU A 641 33.79 -53.83 41.40
N ASP A 642 35.07 -53.47 41.64
CA ASP A 642 35.97 -53.76 42.78
C ASP A 642 37.10 -52.70 42.91
N LEU A 643 37.79 -52.67 44.05
CA LEU A 643 38.88 -51.74 44.40
C LEU A 643 40.24 -52.45 44.52
N LYS A 644 41.32 -51.85 43.99
CA LYS A 644 42.69 -52.14 44.47
C LYS A 644 43.57 -50.88 44.60
N LEU A 645 44.08 -50.71 45.82
CA LEU A 645 45.21 -49.86 46.17
C LEU A 645 46.45 -50.74 46.39
N ILE A 646 47.65 -50.23 46.08
CA ILE A 646 48.82 -50.14 46.98
C ILE A 646 50.06 -49.66 46.19
N GLU A 647 50.93 -48.97 46.92
CA GLU A 647 52.16 -48.25 46.57
C GLU A 647 53.19 -49.01 45.70
N ASN A 648 54.07 -48.27 44.97
CA ASN A 648 55.53 -48.32 45.18
C ASN A 648 56.36 -47.28 44.39
N ASN A 649 57.13 -46.46 45.13
CA ASN A 649 58.55 -46.06 44.96
C ASN A 649 59.18 -45.44 43.67
N MET A 650 60.14 -44.52 43.95
CA MET A 650 61.34 -44.10 43.17
C MET A 650 61.16 -43.26 41.88
N THR A 651 61.54 -41.96 41.83
CA THR A 651 62.88 -41.33 41.64
C THR A 651 63.58 -41.71 40.32
N THR A 652 64.16 -40.82 39.51
CA THR A 652 64.74 -39.44 39.67
C THR A 652 64.28 -38.48 38.54
N ASN A 653 64.58 -37.18 38.39
CA ASN A 653 65.47 -36.13 38.97
C ASN A 653 64.66 -34.77 38.99
N LEU A 654 65.04 -33.56 39.44
CA LEU A 654 66.27 -32.72 39.57
C LEU A 654 66.76 -32.05 38.26
N VAL A 655 67.19 -30.77 38.23
CA VAL A 655 67.91 -29.97 39.28
C VAL A 655 67.47 -28.47 39.39
N ASP A 656 67.61 -27.92 40.60
CA ASP A 656 67.69 -26.51 41.08
C ASP A 656 68.88 -25.66 40.50
N GLN A 657 69.07 -24.33 40.66
CA GLN A 657 68.31 -23.13 41.11
C GLN A 657 68.90 -21.90 40.33
N THR A 658 69.19 -20.62 40.71
CA THR A 658 69.28 -19.71 41.90
C THR A 658 69.09 -18.25 41.39
N THR A 659 68.45 -17.28 42.07
CA THR A 659 68.82 -16.41 43.24
C THR A 659 69.74 -15.18 42.96
N PHE A 660 69.42 -14.04 43.60
CA PHE A 660 70.18 -12.76 43.78
C PHE A 660 70.01 -11.57 42.81
N CYS A 661 70.44 -10.39 43.28
CA CYS A 661 70.07 -9.04 42.84
C CYS A 661 71.29 -8.20 42.37
N GLU A 662 71.07 -7.08 41.66
CA GLU A 662 71.47 -5.69 42.09
C GLU A 662 71.65 -4.65 40.95
N SER A 663 70.93 -3.51 41.09
CA SER A 663 71.42 -2.12 40.86
C SER A 663 71.57 -1.48 39.45
N ARG A 664 71.43 -0.13 39.47
CA ARG A 664 72.09 0.93 38.66
C ARG A 664 71.77 1.17 37.17
N ASN A 665 71.20 2.35 36.90
CA ASN A 665 71.66 3.26 35.83
C ASN A 665 73.01 3.90 36.24
N PRO A 666 73.87 4.43 35.34
CA PRO A 666 73.68 5.82 34.85
C PRO A 666 74.24 6.18 33.44
N SER A 667 73.85 7.39 32.97
CA SER A 667 74.66 8.44 32.28
C SER A 667 75.24 8.29 30.84
N ASP A 668 75.24 9.45 30.15
CA ASP A 668 76.21 9.97 29.13
C ASP A 668 76.28 9.39 27.70
N GLU A 669 76.76 10.12 26.66
CA GLU A 669 76.58 11.54 26.23
C GLU A 669 77.24 11.78 24.84
N THR A 670 76.54 12.40 23.86
CA THR A 670 77.10 13.11 22.65
C THR A 670 78.06 12.31 21.73
N SER A 671 78.70 12.79 20.63
CA SER A 671 78.60 13.93 19.67
C SER A 671 78.82 13.36 18.22
N ASP A 672 78.70 14.02 17.05
CA ASP A 672 79.26 15.28 16.47
C ASP A 672 78.35 15.75 15.29
N ALA A 673 78.04 17.05 15.13
CA ALA A 673 78.65 18.07 14.24
C ALA A 673 78.38 17.90 12.70
N GLN A 674 78.13 18.91 11.85
CA GLN A 674 78.31 20.39 11.83
C GLN A 674 77.06 21.06 11.15
N VAL A 675 76.53 22.24 11.55
CA VAL A 675 76.89 23.66 11.21
C VAL A 675 76.87 23.94 9.69
N GLU A 676 76.28 25.01 9.14
CA GLU A 676 75.69 26.28 9.66
C GLU A 676 74.16 26.19 9.99
N GLY A 677 73.30 27.23 10.12
CA GLY A 677 73.41 28.69 9.91
C GLY A 677 72.18 29.53 10.36
N PHE A 678 72.10 30.82 9.97
CA PHE A 678 71.17 31.87 10.49
C PHE A 678 70.94 32.99 9.43
N PRO A 679 70.07 34.02 9.64
CA PRO A 679 68.70 34.07 10.20
C PRO A 679 67.72 34.95 9.37
N ILE A 680 66.46 35.16 9.83
CA ILE A 680 65.71 36.46 9.96
C ILE A 680 64.24 36.20 10.39
N GLU A 681 63.56 37.21 10.95
CA GLU A 681 62.31 37.13 11.76
C GLU A 681 61.03 37.70 11.08
N PHE A 682 59.87 37.52 11.75
CA PHE A 682 58.56 38.22 11.63
C PHE A 682 57.59 37.94 10.44
N ASP A 683 56.54 37.14 10.69
CA ASP A 683 55.13 37.54 10.99
C ASP A 683 54.49 38.76 10.24
N PRO A 684 53.15 38.83 9.97
CA PRO A 684 52.12 37.80 9.69
C PRO A 684 51.24 38.11 8.43
N PHE A 685 50.10 37.38 8.30
CA PHE A 685 48.86 37.65 7.54
C PHE A 685 48.58 37.06 6.13
N ASP A 686 47.34 36.55 6.07
CA ASP A 686 46.35 36.39 4.99
C ASP A 686 46.49 35.46 3.77
N LEU A 687 45.34 34.81 3.56
CA LEU A 687 44.82 34.10 2.38
C LEU A 687 45.08 34.91 1.09
N GLU A 688 45.33 34.32 -0.07
CA GLU A 688 44.44 33.39 -0.78
C GLU A 688 45.23 32.52 -1.79
N ARG A 689 44.79 31.27 -2.02
CA ARG A 689 44.83 30.67 -3.37
C ARG A 689 43.94 29.45 -3.57
N GLN A 690 43.20 29.57 -4.66
CA GLN A 690 42.58 28.54 -5.49
C GLN A 690 43.38 27.24 -5.63
N TYR A 691 42.67 26.11 -5.74
CA TYR A 691 43.16 24.90 -6.40
C TYR A 691 42.11 24.38 -7.39
N PRO A 692 42.45 24.16 -8.66
CA PRO A 692 41.68 23.33 -9.57
C PRO A 692 42.11 21.85 -9.47
N VAL A 693 41.10 20.98 -9.49
CA VAL A 693 41.06 19.61 -10.04
C VAL A 693 42.40 18.93 -10.38
N ASP A 694 42.65 17.78 -9.73
CA ASP A 694 43.02 16.56 -10.46
C ASP A 694 42.40 15.33 -9.75
N ALA A 695 42.28 14.20 -10.44
CA ALA A 695 41.44 13.06 -10.01
C ALA A 695 42.20 11.73 -9.84
N SER A 696 41.72 10.89 -8.92
CA SER A 696 42.07 9.47 -8.83
C SER A 696 40.89 8.64 -8.30
N ASP A 697 40.72 7.42 -8.82
CA ASP A 697 39.69 6.44 -8.44
C ASP A 697 39.96 5.75 -7.07
N ASP A 698 39.19 4.68 -6.81
CA ASP A 698 39.34 3.66 -5.76
C ASP A 698 38.80 3.97 -4.35
N CYS A 699 37.47 3.84 -4.18
CA CYS A 699 36.88 3.28 -2.95
C CYS A 699 35.46 2.70 -3.18
N TRP A 700 35.36 1.45 -3.65
CA TRP A 700 34.10 0.68 -3.69
C TRP A 700 34.34 -0.83 -3.51
N GLU A 701 34.45 -1.32 -2.27
CA GLU A 701 34.35 -2.76 -1.97
C GLU A 701 33.40 -3.07 -0.80
N THR A 702 32.66 -4.16 -0.96
CA THR A 702 32.00 -5.00 0.07
C THR A 702 31.27 -4.34 1.24
N SER A 703 29.95 -4.16 1.08
CA SER A 703 29.02 -3.98 2.20
C SER A 703 28.58 -5.33 2.80
N GLU A 704 29.38 -5.88 3.72
CA GLU A 704 28.98 -7.04 4.55
C GLU A 704 27.99 -6.68 5.68
N GLU A 705 27.44 -7.70 6.35
CA GLU A 705 26.35 -7.57 7.34
C GLU A 705 26.82 -6.94 8.68
N GLY A 706 26.92 -5.61 8.72
CA GLY A 706 27.27 -4.84 9.92
C GLY A 706 26.15 -4.71 10.95
N TYR A 707 26.38 -5.21 12.17
CA TYR A 707 25.48 -5.05 13.32
C TYR A 707 25.67 -3.65 13.93
N TYR A 708 24.83 -2.67 13.55
CA TYR A 708 24.93 -1.29 14.04
C TYR A 708 24.72 -1.21 15.57
N ASP A 709 25.77 -0.81 16.30
CA ASP A 709 25.70 -0.53 17.73
C ASP A 709 24.93 0.78 18.00
N ALA A 710 24.23 0.84 19.12
CA ALA A 710 23.08 1.72 19.33
C ALA A 710 23.41 3.01 20.13
N THR A 711 24.64 3.52 20.04
CA THR A 711 25.16 4.57 20.95
C THR A 711 25.74 5.82 20.26
N ALA A 712 25.19 6.23 19.12
CA ALA A 712 25.35 7.59 18.58
C ALA A 712 24.02 8.04 17.95
N THR A 713 23.22 8.83 18.67
CA THR A 713 21.90 9.28 18.19
C THR A 713 22.00 10.61 17.46
N GLU A 714 22.49 10.54 16.22
CA GLU A 714 22.36 11.63 15.26
C GLU A 714 20.93 11.62 14.70
N TYR A 715 20.19 12.70 14.94
CA TYR A 715 18.82 12.87 14.46
C TYR A 715 18.84 13.80 13.24
N GLY A 716 18.45 13.29 12.07
CA GLY A 716 18.42 14.03 10.81
C GLY A 716 17.13 13.84 10.02
N GLU A 717 17.20 14.04 8.70
CA GLU A 717 16.06 13.93 7.76
C GLU A 717 15.47 12.51 7.65
N VAL A 718 16.23 11.48 8.07
CA VAL A 718 15.87 10.06 7.94
C VAL A 718 15.80 9.38 9.31
N GLY A 719 14.72 8.63 9.55
CA GLY A 719 14.52 7.94 10.83
C GLY A 719 15.21 6.58 10.97
N PRO A 720 15.24 6.03 12.20
CA PRO A 720 15.63 4.64 12.43
C PRO A 720 14.55 3.70 11.88
N ARG A 721 14.95 2.72 11.05
CA ARG A 721 14.07 1.63 10.63
C ARG A 721 13.79 0.70 11.82
N THR A 722 12.53 0.55 12.21
CA THR A 722 12.12 -0.09 13.48
C THR A 722 10.94 -1.03 13.31
N LYS A 723 10.80 -1.99 14.23
CA LYS A 723 9.62 -2.87 14.32
C LYS A 723 8.50 -2.15 15.09
N CYS A 724 7.34 -2.00 14.46
CA CYS A 724 6.14 -1.44 15.08
C CYS A 724 4.94 -2.37 14.86
N ARG A 725 3.84 -2.10 15.57
CA ARG A 725 2.51 -2.57 15.16
C ARG A 725 1.93 -1.54 14.20
N PHE A 726 1.22 -2.01 13.18
CA PHE A 726 0.68 -1.16 12.13
C PHE A 726 -0.81 -1.42 11.93
N GLN A 727 -1.53 -0.41 11.49
CA GLN A 727 -2.81 -0.63 10.82
C GLN A 727 -2.99 0.39 9.71
N VAL A 728 -3.24 -0.09 8.48
CA VAL A 728 -3.61 0.77 7.36
C VAL A 728 -5.02 1.31 7.60
N ILE A 729 -5.21 2.59 7.33
CA ILE A 729 -6.47 3.32 7.47
C ILE A 729 -6.69 4.13 6.19
N ARG A 730 -7.94 4.29 5.77
CA ARG A 730 -8.29 5.01 4.53
C ARG A 730 -9.62 5.74 4.64
N SER A 731 -9.76 6.74 3.77
CA SER A 731 -11.03 7.40 3.45
C SER A 731 -11.41 6.95 2.06
N VAL A 732 -12.48 6.16 1.91
CA VAL A 732 -12.98 5.70 0.59
C VAL A 732 -14.48 5.51 0.59
N SER A 733 -15.09 5.48 -0.60
CA SER A 733 -16.50 5.18 -0.78
C SER A 733 -16.79 4.59 -2.16
N HIS A 734 -18.08 4.35 -2.43
CA HIS A 734 -18.60 3.83 -3.69
C HIS A 734 -18.01 4.55 -4.92
N TRP A 735 -17.85 5.88 -4.87
CA TRP A 735 -17.33 6.62 -6.01
C TRP A 735 -15.83 6.41 -6.22
N SER A 736 -15.03 6.37 -5.14
CA SER A 736 -13.56 6.41 -5.23
C SER A 736 -12.87 5.05 -5.32
N ALA A 737 -13.45 4.01 -4.70
CA ALA A 737 -12.89 2.65 -4.67
C ALA A 737 -13.91 1.54 -5.01
N GLY A 738 -15.18 1.89 -5.25
CA GLY A 738 -16.23 0.92 -5.58
C GLY A 738 -16.65 0.07 -4.38
N THR A 739 -16.44 0.54 -3.15
CA THR A 739 -16.88 -0.12 -1.91
C THR A 739 -18.41 -0.16 -1.81
N SER A 740 -18.94 -1.04 -0.96
CA SER A 740 -20.38 -1.14 -0.68
C SER A 740 -20.85 0.01 0.20
N GLN A 741 -19.96 0.54 1.04
CA GLN A 741 -20.18 1.63 1.98
C GLN A 741 -18.97 2.56 2.06
N THR A 742 -19.18 3.71 2.67
CA THR A 742 -18.10 4.62 3.06
C THR A 742 -17.25 4.01 4.16
N GLU A 743 -15.93 4.10 4.02
CA GLU A 743 -14.95 3.83 5.07
C GLU A 743 -14.33 5.16 5.51
N GLU A 744 -14.41 5.45 6.81
CA GLU A 744 -13.83 6.64 7.46
C GLU A 744 -12.84 6.23 8.58
N SER A 745 -12.06 5.16 8.31
CA SER A 745 -11.20 4.54 9.32
C SER A 745 -10.06 5.47 9.79
N ILE A 746 -9.70 6.47 8.98
CA ILE A 746 -8.81 7.57 9.37
C ILE A 746 -9.44 8.45 10.47
N HIS A 747 -10.66 8.97 10.25
CA HIS A 747 -11.35 9.83 11.21
C HIS A 747 -11.56 9.13 12.56
N THR A 748 -11.95 7.85 12.51
CA THR A 748 -12.13 6.99 13.69
C THR A 748 -10.80 6.74 14.43
N ALA A 749 -9.69 6.57 13.70
CA ALA A 749 -8.36 6.44 14.30
C ALA A 749 -7.88 7.73 14.98
N TYR A 750 -8.02 8.88 14.31
CA TYR A 750 -7.68 10.20 14.89
C TYR A 750 -8.40 10.41 16.22
N CYS A 751 -9.73 10.36 16.24
CA CYS A 751 -10.52 10.59 17.44
C CYS A 751 -10.15 9.61 18.56
N SER A 752 -10.02 8.32 18.24
CA SER A 752 -9.76 7.30 19.24
C SER A 752 -8.33 7.32 19.81
N LEU A 753 -7.34 7.85 19.10
CA LEU A 753 -6.00 8.11 19.66
C LEU A 753 -6.00 9.36 20.53
N ILE A 754 -6.67 10.44 20.11
CA ILE A 754 -6.80 11.69 20.87
C ILE A 754 -7.47 11.42 22.23
N GLU A 755 -8.58 10.67 22.25
CA GLU A 755 -9.27 10.29 23.49
C GLU A 755 -8.41 9.44 24.44
N LYS A 756 -7.43 8.69 23.91
CA LYS A 756 -6.56 7.78 24.68
C LYS A 756 -5.21 8.38 25.10
N ALA A 757 -4.83 9.54 24.56
CA ALA A 757 -3.61 10.27 24.89
C ALA A 757 -3.51 10.52 26.40
N LYS A 758 -2.31 10.65 26.96
CA LYS A 758 -2.10 10.77 28.42
C LYS A 758 -1.32 12.02 28.83
N HIS A 759 -0.42 12.49 27.97
CA HIS A 759 0.58 13.49 28.27
C HIS A 759 0.67 14.58 27.20
N PHE A 760 0.72 14.21 25.92
CA PHE A 760 0.66 15.22 24.86
C PHE A 760 0.20 14.68 23.50
N ILE A 761 -0.21 15.62 22.66
CA ILE A 761 -0.52 15.42 21.24
C ILE A 761 0.25 16.48 20.46
N TYR A 762 1.02 16.07 19.46
CA TYR A 762 1.68 16.94 18.48
C TYR A 762 1.06 16.68 17.11
N ILE A 763 0.61 17.72 16.41
CA ILE A 763 -0.03 17.64 15.09
C ILE A 763 0.71 18.57 14.15
N GLU A 764 1.04 18.08 12.96
CA GLU A 764 1.35 18.91 11.81
C GLU A 764 0.29 18.66 10.74
N ASN A 765 -0.42 19.71 10.33
CA ASN A 765 -1.43 19.55 9.29
C ASN A 765 -1.59 20.78 8.40
N GLN A 766 -1.70 20.53 7.09
CA GLN A 766 -1.99 21.57 6.08
C GLN A 766 -3.28 22.35 6.37
N PHE A 767 -4.30 21.69 6.94
CA PHE A 767 -5.57 22.34 7.32
C PHE A 767 -6.00 21.86 8.71
N PHE A 768 -6.65 22.74 9.47
CA PHE A 768 -7.26 22.41 10.75
C PHE A 768 -8.68 22.96 10.79
N ILE A 769 -9.61 22.20 10.22
CA ILE A 769 -11.01 22.55 10.02
C ILE A 769 -11.87 21.40 10.57
N SER A 770 -12.55 21.63 11.70
CA SER A 770 -13.20 20.56 12.45
C SER A 770 -14.31 21.11 13.36
N GLY A 771 -15.31 20.30 13.67
CA GLY A 771 -16.49 20.73 14.43
C GLY A 771 -16.57 20.10 15.83
N LEU A 772 -17.00 20.89 16.82
CA LEU A 772 -17.53 20.37 18.08
C LEU A 772 -18.85 19.63 17.83
N ALA A 773 -19.30 18.82 18.79
CA ALA A 773 -20.55 18.05 18.66
C ALA A 773 -21.81 18.90 18.44
N THR A 774 -21.75 20.20 18.71
CA THR A 774 -22.81 21.19 18.47
C THR A 774 -22.63 21.99 17.17
N ASP A 775 -21.79 21.53 16.24
CA ASP A 775 -21.61 22.13 14.92
C ASP A 775 -22.22 21.22 13.84
N ASP A 776 -23.31 21.66 13.24
CA ASP A 776 -24.01 20.96 12.16
C ASP A 776 -23.35 21.18 10.78
N THR A 777 -22.44 22.15 10.67
CA THR A 777 -21.83 22.56 9.38
C THR A 777 -20.60 21.72 9.04
N ILE A 778 -19.67 21.60 9.99
CA ILE A 778 -18.49 20.74 9.87
C ILE A 778 -18.79 19.43 10.60
N GLN A 779 -18.64 18.29 9.94
CA GLN A 779 -19.14 17.01 10.46
C GLN A 779 -18.07 16.19 11.19
N ASN A 780 -16.79 16.32 10.82
CA ASN A 780 -15.70 15.61 11.48
C ASN A 780 -15.50 16.11 12.93
N ARG A 781 -15.11 15.21 13.82
CA ARG A 781 -15.13 15.38 15.29
C ARG A 781 -13.75 15.35 15.95
N VAL A 782 -12.70 15.65 15.19
CA VAL A 782 -11.33 15.82 15.72
C VAL A 782 -11.27 16.93 16.77
N LEU A 783 -11.98 18.05 16.55
CA LEU A 783 -12.07 19.16 17.52
C LEU A 783 -12.78 18.74 18.81
N GLU A 784 -13.88 18.00 18.69
CA GLU A 784 -14.64 17.47 19.83
C GLU A 784 -13.78 16.51 20.67
N ALA A 785 -13.01 15.63 20.02
CA ALA A 785 -12.09 14.73 20.71
C ALA A 785 -11.00 15.50 21.48
N LEU A 786 -10.39 16.51 20.85
CA LEU A 786 -9.38 17.37 21.50
C LEU A 786 -9.98 18.15 22.67
N TYR A 787 -11.14 18.78 22.47
CA TYR A 787 -11.87 19.54 23.49
C TYR A 787 -12.21 18.67 24.71
N ARG A 788 -12.83 17.50 24.50
CA ARG A 788 -13.11 16.52 25.57
C ARG A 788 -11.84 16.07 26.28
N ARG A 789 -10.76 15.82 25.53
CA ARG A 789 -9.51 15.33 26.11
C ARG A 789 -8.83 16.39 26.97
N ILE A 790 -8.82 17.66 26.53
CA ILE A 790 -8.31 18.79 27.31
C ILE A 790 -9.13 18.98 28.59
N LEU A 791 -10.46 18.99 28.50
CA LEU A 791 -11.34 19.08 29.68
C LEU A 791 -11.13 17.92 30.65
N LEU A 792 -10.86 16.70 30.17
CA LEU A 792 -10.50 15.56 31.03
C LEU A 792 -9.16 15.78 31.73
N ALA A 793 -8.12 16.25 31.03
CA ALA A 793 -6.82 16.57 31.65
C ALA A 793 -6.97 17.62 32.76
N HIS A 794 -7.73 18.68 32.48
CA HIS A 794 -8.02 19.72 33.46
C HIS A 794 -8.81 19.19 34.66
N LYS A 795 -9.87 18.40 34.43
CA LYS A 795 -10.66 17.78 35.51
C LYS A 795 -9.81 16.87 36.41
N GLU A 796 -8.84 16.17 35.83
CA GLU A 796 -7.89 15.32 36.56
C GLU A 796 -6.68 16.09 37.14
N GLN A 797 -6.56 17.40 36.90
CA GLN A 797 -5.40 18.25 37.23
C GLN A 797 -4.06 17.64 36.77
N LYS A 798 -4.04 17.06 35.55
CA LYS A 798 -2.83 16.49 34.94
C LYS A 798 -2.24 17.44 33.90
N PRO A 799 -0.90 17.57 33.82
CA PRO A 799 -0.27 18.29 32.72
C PRO A 799 -0.57 17.57 31.40
N PHE A 800 -1.05 18.33 30.41
CA PHE A 800 -1.40 17.83 29.09
C PHE A 800 -1.24 18.93 28.06
N ARG A 801 -0.45 18.71 27.00
CA ARG A 801 -0.19 19.70 25.94
C ARG A 801 -0.73 19.24 24.59
N VAL A 802 -1.35 20.14 23.83
CA VAL A 802 -1.73 19.96 22.43
C VAL A 802 -1.01 21.04 21.60
N ILE A 803 -0.11 20.60 20.73
CA ILE A 803 0.76 21.46 19.93
C ILE A 803 0.41 21.24 18.46
N ILE A 804 -0.04 22.29 17.78
CA ILE A 804 -0.49 22.24 16.38
C ILE A 804 0.40 23.15 15.55
N VAL A 805 1.08 22.59 14.56
CA VAL A 805 1.90 23.31 13.57
C VAL A 805 1.21 23.24 12.22
N MET A 806 1.06 24.37 11.54
CA MET A 806 0.27 24.46 10.30
C MET A 806 0.73 25.63 9.42
N PRO A 807 0.37 25.68 8.11
CA PRO A 807 0.84 26.76 7.25
C PRO A 807 0.17 28.07 7.64
N LEU A 808 0.96 29.16 7.65
CA LEU A 808 0.49 30.49 8.05
C LEU A 808 -0.66 30.98 7.15
N LEU A 809 -0.57 30.71 5.85
CA LEU A 809 -1.65 30.94 4.87
C LEU A 809 -1.80 29.74 3.91
N PRO A 810 -3.03 29.44 3.44
CA PRO A 810 -3.28 28.46 2.39
C PRO A 810 -2.45 28.73 1.12
N GLY A 811 -1.84 27.69 0.54
CA GLY A 811 -0.96 27.80 -0.62
C GLY A 811 -1.70 27.80 -1.97
N PHE A 812 -2.56 28.80 -2.20
CA PHE A 812 -3.25 29.04 -3.47
C PHE A 812 -2.92 30.43 -4.02
N GLN A 813 -3.12 30.64 -5.34
CA GLN A 813 -2.73 31.88 -6.01
C GLN A 813 -3.53 33.11 -5.57
N GLY A 814 -2.85 34.25 -5.41
CA GLY A 814 -3.44 35.56 -5.14
C GLY A 814 -3.33 36.04 -3.70
N GLY A 815 -3.23 37.36 -3.50
CA GLY A 815 -3.15 38.00 -2.20
C GLY A 815 -4.50 38.17 -1.53
N LEU A 816 -4.53 38.17 -0.20
CA LEU A 816 -5.76 38.15 0.61
C LEU A 816 -6.78 39.28 0.35
N ASP A 817 -6.39 40.35 -0.33
CA ASP A 817 -7.27 41.45 -0.75
C ASP A 817 -7.69 41.39 -2.24
N ASP A 818 -7.04 40.56 -3.05
CA ASP A 818 -7.31 40.40 -4.48
C ASP A 818 -8.63 39.66 -4.74
N GLY A 819 -9.29 40.00 -5.85
CA GLY A 819 -10.49 39.29 -6.30
C GLY A 819 -10.25 37.81 -6.64
N GLY A 820 -9.00 37.42 -6.94
CA GLY A 820 -8.63 36.02 -7.23
C GLY A 820 -8.40 35.14 -5.99
N ALA A 821 -8.22 35.72 -4.80
CA ALA A 821 -7.86 34.98 -3.58
C ALA A 821 -9.06 34.58 -2.70
N ALA A 822 -10.27 34.54 -3.27
CA ALA A 822 -11.47 34.17 -2.52
C ALA A 822 -11.38 32.75 -1.93
N THR A 823 -10.72 31.82 -2.65
CA THR A 823 -10.34 30.49 -2.11
C THR A 823 -9.42 30.57 -0.88
N VAL A 824 -8.41 31.44 -0.87
CA VAL A 824 -7.51 31.63 0.29
C VAL A 824 -8.29 32.17 1.49
N ARG A 825 -9.13 33.20 1.27
CA ARG A 825 -10.01 33.77 2.30
C ARG A 825 -11.00 32.73 2.85
N ALA A 826 -11.65 31.95 1.97
CA ALA A 826 -12.63 30.95 2.36
C ALA A 826 -12.05 29.86 3.27
N ILE A 827 -10.85 29.34 2.94
CA ILE A 827 -10.17 28.35 3.79
C ILE A 827 -9.74 28.98 5.13
N ALA A 828 -9.20 30.21 5.09
CA ALA A 828 -8.86 30.95 6.30
C ALA A 828 -10.09 31.17 7.20
N HIS A 829 -11.26 31.49 6.65
CA HIS A 829 -12.52 31.61 7.42
C HIS A 829 -12.81 30.34 8.24
N TRP A 830 -12.83 29.17 7.60
CA TRP A 830 -13.16 27.90 8.28
C TRP A 830 -12.10 27.47 9.29
N GLN A 831 -10.82 27.73 8.98
CA GLN A 831 -9.69 27.49 9.90
C GLN A 831 -9.79 28.41 11.14
N TYR A 832 -10.01 29.72 10.96
CA TYR A 832 -10.21 30.63 12.08
C TYR A 832 -11.49 30.33 12.87
N ARG A 833 -12.58 29.92 12.23
CA ARG A 833 -13.83 29.46 12.89
C ARG A 833 -13.63 28.20 13.73
N THR A 834 -12.69 27.34 13.33
CA THR A 834 -12.29 26.16 14.12
C THR A 834 -11.42 26.56 15.31
N ILE A 835 -10.51 27.52 15.12
CA ILE A 835 -9.46 27.86 16.09
C ILE A 835 -9.90 28.95 17.08
N SER A 836 -10.23 30.17 16.62
CA SER A 836 -10.35 31.39 17.47
C SER A 836 -11.65 32.19 17.32
N ARG A 837 -12.46 31.95 16.27
CA ARG A 837 -13.64 32.78 15.93
C ARG A 837 -14.95 32.03 16.09
N GLU A 838 -16.03 32.78 16.28
CA GLU A 838 -17.39 32.29 16.56
C GLU A 838 -17.52 31.41 17.83
N LYS A 839 -18.77 31.14 18.20
CA LYS A 839 -19.15 30.29 19.34
C LYS A 839 -18.76 28.80 19.19
N HIS A 840 -18.31 28.38 18.00
CA HIS A 840 -17.96 26.99 17.69
C HIS A 840 -16.45 26.70 17.83
N SER A 841 -15.61 27.73 17.92
CA SER A 841 -14.15 27.55 18.02
C SER A 841 -13.70 26.89 19.32
N ILE A 842 -12.60 26.13 19.24
CA ILE A 842 -12.03 25.45 20.41
C ILE A 842 -11.50 26.45 21.45
N LEU A 843 -10.86 27.55 21.05
CA LEU A 843 -10.36 28.54 22.00
C LEU A 843 -11.49 29.31 22.70
N ALA A 844 -12.61 29.59 22.04
CA ALA A 844 -13.75 30.23 22.71
C ALA A 844 -14.38 29.31 23.76
N ASN A 845 -14.60 28.04 23.41
CA ASN A 845 -15.22 27.05 24.32
C ASN A 845 -14.28 26.68 25.48
N LEU A 846 -12.97 26.54 25.24
CA LEU A 846 -11.99 26.33 26.32
C LEU A 846 -11.85 27.57 27.21
N ARG A 847 -11.73 28.79 26.65
CA ARG A 847 -11.62 30.01 27.47
C ARG A 847 -12.86 30.27 28.34
N ALA A 848 -14.05 29.84 27.90
CA ALA A 848 -15.27 29.90 28.71
C ALA A 848 -15.26 28.98 29.95
N VAL A 849 -14.44 27.92 29.98
CA VAL A 849 -14.35 26.95 31.09
C VAL A 849 -13.03 27.08 31.88
N LEU A 850 -11.93 27.34 31.20
CA LEU A 850 -10.56 27.36 31.74
C LEU A 850 -10.01 28.77 31.96
N GLY A 851 -10.63 29.80 31.38
CA GLY A 851 -10.11 31.16 31.40
C GLY A 851 -8.72 31.25 30.74
N PRO A 852 -7.77 32.00 31.34
CA PRO A 852 -6.39 32.10 30.85
C PRO A 852 -5.67 30.76 30.70
N LYS A 853 -6.03 29.75 31.52
CA LYS A 853 -5.39 28.43 31.48
C LYS A 853 -5.59 27.66 30.18
N THR A 854 -6.41 28.15 29.24
CA THR A 854 -6.54 27.54 27.90
C THR A 854 -5.20 27.37 27.20
N GLU A 855 -4.33 28.37 27.32
CA GLU A 855 -2.99 28.38 26.69
C GLU A 855 -2.02 27.40 27.36
N ASP A 856 -2.34 26.88 28.55
CA ASP A 856 -1.62 25.76 29.15
C ASP A 856 -1.86 24.43 28.40
N TYR A 857 -3.02 24.26 27.74
CA TYR A 857 -3.42 22.98 27.14
C TYR A 857 -3.33 22.94 25.62
N ILE A 858 -3.47 24.07 24.92
CA ILE A 858 -3.45 24.09 23.44
C ILE A 858 -2.78 25.36 22.91
N SER A 859 -1.96 25.21 21.87
CA SER A 859 -1.33 26.32 21.14
C SER A 859 -1.10 26.00 19.67
N PHE A 860 -1.05 27.06 18.86
CA PHE A 860 -1.00 27.03 17.41
C PHE A 860 0.25 27.76 16.89
N TYR A 861 0.94 27.14 15.94
CA TYR A 861 2.22 27.58 15.39
C TYR A 861 2.23 27.43 13.87
N GLY A 862 3.16 28.12 13.23
CA GLY A 862 3.54 27.88 11.84
C GLY A 862 5.04 27.98 11.66
N LEU A 863 5.50 27.90 10.42
CA LEU A 863 6.92 27.89 10.08
C LEU A 863 7.25 29.01 9.07
N ARG A 864 8.41 29.66 9.20
CA ARG A 864 8.87 30.77 8.36
C ARG A 864 10.39 30.79 8.23
N SER A 865 10.86 30.94 6.99
CA SER A 865 12.28 31.00 6.61
C SER A 865 12.63 32.36 5.96
N HIS A 866 13.92 32.64 5.80
CA HIS A 866 14.46 33.84 5.17
C HIS A 866 15.82 33.60 4.49
N GLY A 867 16.24 34.52 3.62
CA GLY A 867 17.49 34.45 2.87
C GLY A 867 17.68 35.65 1.94
N ARG A 868 18.70 35.64 1.07
CA ARG A 868 18.83 36.58 -0.04
C ARG A 868 18.43 35.90 -1.34
N LEU A 869 17.84 36.64 -2.29
CA LEU A 869 17.50 36.09 -3.61
C LEU A 869 18.72 35.81 -4.51
N SER A 870 19.78 36.61 -4.35
CA SER A 870 21.09 36.45 -4.99
C SER A 870 22.16 37.05 -4.05
N ALA A 871 23.45 36.98 -4.39
CA ALA A 871 24.54 37.45 -3.52
C ALA A 871 24.36 38.92 -3.06
N ASP A 872 24.14 39.83 -4.01
CA ASP A 872 23.83 41.25 -3.79
C ASP A 872 22.31 41.53 -3.70
N GLY A 873 21.49 40.47 -3.72
CA GLY A 873 20.03 40.56 -3.76
C GLY A 873 19.41 41.01 -2.43
N PRO A 874 18.12 41.43 -2.47
CA PRO A 874 17.39 41.84 -1.28
C PRO A 874 17.25 40.67 -0.29
N MET A 875 17.19 41.00 1.00
CA MET A 875 16.73 40.07 2.02
C MET A 875 15.24 39.78 1.81
N VAL A 876 14.85 38.52 1.91
CA VAL A 876 13.48 38.06 1.73
C VAL A 876 13.05 37.04 2.79
N THR A 877 11.75 36.93 3.02
CA THR A 877 11.12 35.88 3.86
C THR A 877 9.94 35.23 3.15
N SER A 878 9.77 33.94 3.37
CA SER A 878 8.62 33.16 2.90
C SER A 878 8.09 32.28 4.04
N GLN A 879 6.82 31.90 3.99
CA GLN A 879 6.35 30.84 4.88
C GLN A 879 7.01 29.52 4.48
N VAL A 880 7.36 28.68 5.44
CA VAL A 880 7.58 27.26 5.15
C VAL A 880 6.20 26.62 5.17
N TYR A 881 5.77 26.08 4.04
CA TYR A 881 4.43 25.55 3.87
C TYR A 881 4.35 24.15 4.46
N VAL A 882 3.82 24.07 5.67
CA VAL A 882 3.50 22.81 6.36
C VAL A 882 2.44 22.07 5.55
N HIS A 883 2.89 21.11 4.74
CA HIS A 883 2.06 20.20 3.99
C HIS A 883 1.96 18.82 4.66
N SER A 884 2.71 18.56 5.73
CA SER A 884 2.58 17.38 6.61
C SER A 884 1.11 17.01 6.90
N LYS A 885 0.85 15.72 7.11
CA LYS A 885 -0.41 15.19 7.68
C LYS A 885 -0.08 14.19 8.79
N LEU A 886 0.50 14.72 9.87
CA LEU A 886 1.09 13.98 10.99
C LEU A 886 0.31 14.22 12.27
N MET A 887 0.15 13.16 13.08
CA MET A 887 -0.15 13.29 14.51
C MET A 887 0.71 12.32 15.31
N ILE A 888 1.37 12.79 16.37
CA ILE A 888 2.14 11.99 17.34
C ILE A 888 1.45 12.09 18.70
N VAL A 889 1.34 10.96 19.41
CA VAL A 889 0.69 10.86 20.73
C VAL A 889 1.63 10.19 21.74
N ASP A 890 1.86 10.88 22.87
CA ASP A 890 2.66 10.42 24.02
C ASP A 890 4.08 9.88 23.71
N ASP A 891 4.68 10.29 22.58
CA ASP A 891 5.86 9.67 21.97
C ASP A 891 5.72 8.13 21.85
N ARG A 892 4.54 7.58 21.51
CA ARG A 892 4.33 6.10 21.40
C ARG A 892 3.50 5.64 20.21
N ALA A 893 2.72 6.53 19.61
CA ALA A 893 2.00 6.24 18.39
C ALA A 893 2.03 7.44 17.46
N ALA A 894 2.00 7.17 16.16
CA ALA A 894 1.90 8.17 15.11
C ALA A 894 0.80 7.82 14.09
N ILE A 895 0.17 8.83 13.50
CA ILE A 895 -0.53 8.72 12.21
C ILE A 895 0.30 9.46 11.17
N ILE A 896 0.60 8.79 10.06
CA ILE A 896 1.21 9.38 8.85
C ILE A 896 0.32 8.99 7.66
N GLY A 897 0.05 9.92 6.75
CA GLY A 897 -0.82 9.69 5.58
C GLY A 897 -0.99 10.92 4.69
N SER A 898 -2.02 10.89 3.85
CA SER A 898 -2.39 12.00 2.96
C SER A 898 -3.52 12.90 3.49
N SER A 899 -4.24 12.45 4.52
CA SER A 899 -5.49 13.05 5.02
C SER A 899 -5.29 14.31 5.84
N ASN A 900 -5.86 15.42 5.38
CA ASN A 900 -5.92 16.66 6.14
C ASN A 900 -6.96 16.60 7.28
N ILE A 901 -6.88 17.50 8.26
CA ILE A 901 -7.96 17.68 9.24
C ILE A 901 -9.00 18.63 8.64
N ASN A 902 -9.87 18.05 7.80
CA ASN A 902 -11.08 18.66 7.24
C ASN A 902 -12.08 17.55 6.85
N ASP A 903 -13.35 17.90 6.62
CA ASP A 903 -14.37 16.91 6.23
C ASP A 903 -14.03 16.25 4.88
N ARG A 904 -13.39 17.01 3.99
CA ARG A 904 -13.00 16.56 2.65
C ARG A 904 -12.08 15.34 2.68
N SER A 905 -11.13 15.29 3.61
CA SER A 905 -10.24 14.16 3.82
C SER A 905 -10.80 13.11 4.81
N LEU A 906 -11.63 13.51 5.78
CA LEU A 906 -12.01 12.65 6.91
C LEU A 906 -13.31 11.85 6.74
N LEU A 907 -14.30 12.34 5.99
CA LEU A 907 -15.64 11.70 5.93
C LEU A 907 -15.76 10.48 4.99
N GLY A 908 -14.70 10.04 4.30
CA GLY A 908 -14.66 8.88 3.37
C GLY A 908 -15.48 9.02 2.06
N SER A 909 -16.60 9.72 2.13
CA SER A 909 -17.55 10.01 1.04
C SER A 909 -17.06 11.11 0.08
N ARG A 910 -16.11 11.93 0.55
CA ARG A 910 -15.49 13.03 -0.19
C ARG A 910 -14.20 12.55 -0.89
N ASP A 911 -13.02 13.10 -0.62
CA ASP A 911 -11.78 12.67 -1.29
C ASP A 911 -11.35 11.26 -0.84
N SER A 912 -10.58 10.56 -1.68
CA SER A 912 -9.87 9.35 -1.22
C SER A 912 -8.52 9.67 -0.63
N GLU A 913 -8.28 9.11 0.55
CA GLU A 913 -7.08 9.30 1.37
C GLU A 913 -6.60 7.96 1.92
N ILE A 914 -5.31 7.89 2.27
CA ILE A 914 -4.74 6.73 2.96
C ILE A 914 -3.74 7.18 4.03
N GLY A 915 -3.57 6.37 5.06
CA GLY A 915 -2.55 6.53 6.08
C GLY A 915 -2.30 5.24 6.84
N VAL A 916 -1.41 5.32 7.82
CA VAL A 916 -1.15 4.24 8.78
C VAL A 916 -1.18 4.77 10.20
N VAL A 917 -1.78 3.97 11.09
CA VAL A 917 -1.52 4.04 12.53
C VAL A 917 -0.27 3.21 12.81
N ILE A 918 0.76 3.85 13.34
CA ILE A 918 2.01 3.23 13.78
C ILE A 918 2.00 3.23 15.31
N GLU A 919 2.18 2.08 15.94
CA GLU A 919 2.35 1.95 17.39
C GLU A 919 3.67 1.26 17.71
N ASP A 920 4.55 1.91 18.46
CA ASP A 920 5.88 1.40 18.76
C ASP A 920 5.88 0.04 19.50
N LYS A 921 6.86 -0.82 19.16
CA LYS A 921 7.21 -2.04 19.92
C LYS A 921 8.56 -1.90 20.62
N GLU A 922 9.50 -1.16 20.03
CA GLU A 922 10.80 -0.81 20.60
C GLU A 922 10.69 0.48 21.42
N TYR A 923 11.35 0.55 22.58
CA TYR A 923 11.26 1.70 23.49
C TYR A 923 12.63 2.20 23.96
N VAL A 924 12.78 3.52 24.02
CA VAL A 924 13.94 4.23 24.57
C VAL A 924 13.62 4.84 25.94
N LYS A 925 14.66 5.22 26.69
CA LYS A 925 14.53 6.01 27.94
C LYS A 925 14.34 7.48 27.57
N SER A 926 13.36 8.14 28.19
CA SER A 926 13.00 9.56 28.02
C SER A 926 12.35 10.03 29.35
N SER A 927 11.92 11.28 29.45
CA SER A 927 11.03 11.74 30.52
C SER A 927 9.76 12.39 29.96
N MET A 928 8.73 12.46 30.81
CA MET A 928 7.44 13.05 30.49
C MET A 928 6.96 13.85 31.71
N ASN A 929 7.00 15.18 31.61
CA ASN A 929 6.85 16.12 32.72
C ASN A 929 7.79 15.77 33.91
N GLY A 930 9.09 15.57 33.62
CA GLY A 930 10.13 15.27 34.60
C GLY A 930 10.07 13.87 35.22
N LYS A 931 9.13 13.01 34.80
CA LYS A 931 8.99 11.62 35.28
C LYS A 931 9.57 10.64 34.26
N PRO A 932 10.28 9.57 34.67
CA PRO A 932 10.83 8.59 33.74
C PRO A 932 9.76 7.99 32.81
N TRP A 933 10.01 8.04 31.51
CA TRP A 933 9.12 7.56 30.46
C TRP A 933 9.84 6.53 29.57
N LYS A 934 9.06 5.55 29.11
CA LYS A 934 9.47 4.68 28.00
C LYS A 934 8.83 5.25 26.74
N ALA A 935 9.57 6.05 25.98
CA ALA A 935 9.13 6.57 24.71
C ALA A 935 9.35 5.51 23.62
N GLY A 936 8.46 5.44 22.64
CA GLY A 936 8.56 4.58 21.47
C GLY A 936 9.66 5.06 20.53
N LYS A 937 10.50 4.14 20.04
CA LYS A 937 11.72 4.48 19.30
C LYS A 937 11.45 5.26 18.00
N LEU A 938 10.39 4.92 17.26
CA LEU A 938 10.00 5.63 16.04
C LEU A 938 9.35 6.97 16.37
N SER A 939 8.34 6.97 17.25
CA SER A 939 7.57 8.17 17.58
C SER A 939 8.44 9.27 18.22
N TYR A 940 9.30 8.88 19.16
CA TYR A 940 10.25 9.77 19.84
C TYR A 940 11.25 10.37 18.86
N SER A 941 11.83 9.55 17.97
CA SER A 941 12.88 10.05 17.06
C SER A 941 12.32 11.01 16.02
N LEU A 942 11.11 10.75 15.48
CA LEU A 942 10.43 11.67 14.57
C LEU A 942 10.16 13.02 15.25
N ARG A 943 9.60 12.98 16.45
CA ARG A 943 9.28 14.17 17.24
C ARG A 943 10.54 14.94 17.67
N CYS A 944 11.64 14.26 17.95
CA CYS A 944 12.95 14.89 18.19
C CYS A 944 13.53 15.57 16.94
N SER A 945 13.53 14.92 15.77
CA SER A 945 14.04 15.55 14.54
C SER A 945 13.24 16.79 14.16
N LEU A 946 11.90 16.69 14.08
CA LEU A 946 11.02 17.82 13.75
C LEU A 946 11.22 19.00 14.72
N TRP A 947 11.32 18.73 16.03
CA TRP A 947 11.57 19.80 17.00
C TRP A 947 13.00 20.36 16.93
N SER A 948 13.98 19.59 16.45
CA SER A 948 15.35 20.07 16.24
C SER A 948 15.42 21.02 15.03
N GLU A 949 14.76 20.66 13.93
CA GLU A 949 14.56 21.52 12.75
C GLU A 949 13.83 22.81 13.12
N HIS A 950 12.63 22.70 13.69
CA HIS A 950 11.74 23.84 13.96
C HIS A 950 12.36 24.86 14.93
N LEU A 951 13.22 24.41 15.85
CA LEU A 951 13.93 25.26 16.82
C LEU A 951 15.39 25.59 16.43
N GLY A 952 15.93 25.02 15.35
CA GLY A 952 17.32 25.21 14.93
C GLY A 952 18.35 24.69 15.95
N LEU A 953 18.11 23.50 16.50
CA LEU A 953 18.99 22.86 17.49
C LEU A 953 20.09 22.03 16.82
N ASN A 954 21.31 22.16 17.35
CA ASN A 954 22.44 21.32 16.94
C ASN A 954 22.34 19.93 17.60
N THR A 955 23.03 18.92 17.04
CA THR A 955 22.95 17.51 17.49
C THR A 955 23.18 17.31 19.00
N GLY A 956 24.10 18.08 19.60
CA GLY A 956 24.38 18.02 21.04
C GLY A 956 23.30 18.66 21.94
N GLU A 957 22.36 19.42 21.38
CA GLU A 957 21.33 20.17 22.12
C GLU A 957 20.00 19.40 22.26
N ILE A 958 19.84 18.28 21.56
CA ILE A 958 18.57 17.52 21.46
C ILE A 958 18.10 16.99 22.81
N ASN A 959 18.99 16.81 23.79
CA ASN A 959 18.63 16.49 25.16
C ASN A 959 17.69 17.54 25.81
N LYS A 960 17.72 18.81 25.36
CA LYS A 960 16.81 19.89 25.81
C LYS A 960 15.34 19.63 25.45
N ILE A 961 15.09 18.84 24.40
CA ILE A 961 13.76 18.46 23.91
C ILE A 961 13.42 16.98 24.20
N SER A 962 14.11 16.35 25.15
CA SER A 962 13.83 14.95 25.54
C SER A 962 12.50 14.75 26.30
N ASP A 963 11.91 15.83 26.81
CA ASP A 963 10.63 15.89 27.52
C ASP A 963 9.69 16.93 26.87
N PRO A 964 8.68 16.52 26.07
CA PRO A 964 7.85 17.46 25.31
C PRO A 964 6.76 18.16 26.15
N VAL A 965 6.68 17.90 27.46
CA VAL A 965 5.64 18.46 28.35
C VAL A 965 6.21 19.38 29.43
N ALA A 966 7.46 19.16 29.86
CA ALA A 966 8.12 19.98 30.86
C ALA A 966 8.20 21.47 30.46
N ASP A 967 7.94 22.36 31.41
CA ASP A 967 7.89 23.82 31.20
C ASP A 967 9.20 24.39 30.65
N THR A 968 10.34 23.85 31.07
CA THR A 968 11.68 24.20 30.56
C THR A 968 11.88 23.92 29.08
N THR A 969 11.11 23.00 28.52
CA THR A 969 11.14 22.65 27.09
C THR A 969 10.02 23.36 26.35
N TYR A 970 8.81 23.36 26.90
CA TYR A 970 7.63 23.88 26.21
C TYR A 970 7.47 25.40 26.33
N ASN A 971 7.62 25.99 27.53
CA ASN A 971 7.51 27.44 27.71
C ASN A 971 8.82 28.13 27.34
N ASP A 972 9.92 27.69 27.98
CA ASP A 972 11.19 28.44 28.02
C ASP A 972 12.03 28.26 26.74
N LEU A 973 11.73 27.23 25.94
CA LEU A 973 12.38 26.96 24.65
C LEU A 973 11.39 27.03 23.48
N TRP A 974 10.38 26.15 23.40
CA TRP A 974 9.46 26.11 22.25
C TRP A 974 8.63 27.39 22.10
N SER A 975 7.87 27.76 23.14
CA SER A 975 7.02 28.96 23.14
C SER A 975 7.84 30.26 23.09
N ALA A 976 9.00 30.30 23.75
CA ALA A 976 9.93 31.43 23.73
C ALA A 976 10.53 31.68 22.33
N THR A 977 11.08 30.65 21.68
CA THR A 977 11.62 30.74 20.32
C THR A 977 10.54 31.18 19.32
N ALA A 978 9.35 30.59 19.38
CA ALA A 978 8.23 30.97 18.51
C ALA A 978 7.86 32.47 18.64
N LYS A 979 7.84 33.00 19.87
CA LYS A 979 7.50 34.40 20.15
C LYS A 979 8.57 35.38 19.68
N GLU A 980 9.86 35.09 19.94
CA GLU A 980 10.95 35.98 19.52
C GLU A 980 11.15 35.93 17.99
N ASN A 981 11.04 34.76 17.36
CA ASN A 981 11.06 34.64 15.90
C ASN A 981 9.90 35.45 15.27
N THR A 982 8.67 35.30 15.76
CA THR A 982 7.51 36.11 15.33
C THR A 982 7.79 37.61 15.47
N ARG A 983 8.36 38.05 16.60
CA ARG A 983 8.71 39.46 16.83
C ARG A 983 9.74 39.97 15.82
N ILE A 984 10.86 39.25 15.63
CA ILE A 984 11.91 39.62 14.68
C ILE A 984 11.36 39.70 13.25
N TYR A 985 10.58 38.70 12.81
CA TYR A 985 10.01 38.69 11.46
C TYR A 985 9.03 39.86 11.22
N HIS A 986 8.25 40.27 12.22
CA HIS A 986 7.39 41.45 12.12
C HIS A 986 8.18 42.77 12.14
N GLU A 987 9.22 42.89 12.97
CA GLU A 987 10.09 44.09 13.01
C GLU A 987 10.86 44.30 11.70
N VAL A 988 11.39 43.23 11.11
CA VAL A 988 12.25 43.31 9.91
C VAL A 988 11.47 43.40 8.61
N PHE A 989 10.39 42.62 8.46
CA PHE A 989 9.65 42.51 7.20
C PHE A 989 8.22 43.04 7.25
N SER A 990 7.64 43.26 8.44
CA SER A 990 6.20 43.50 8.63
C SER A 990 5.31 42.44 7.94
N CYS A 991 5.83 41.21 7.82
CA CYS A 991 5.26 40.15 7.00
C CYS A 991 3.81 39.79 7.40
N VAL A 992 3.02 39.34 6.43
CA VAL A 992 1.69 38.75 6.68
C VAL A 992 1.76 37.22 6.75
N PRO A 993 0.84 36.57 7.50
CA PRO A 993 -0.18 37.15 8.38
C PRO A 993 0.41 37.64 9.72
N ASN A 994 -0.26 38.58 10.40
CA ASN A 994 0.15 39.09 11.72
C ASN A 994 -1.02 39.68 12.53
N ASP A 995 -0.93 39.62 13.87
CA ASP A 995 -2.00 40.05 14.78
C ASP A 995 -2.15 41.58 14.96
N HIS A 996 -1.42 42.39 14.18
CA HIS A 996 -1.59 43.84 14.15
C HIS A 996 -2.54 44.31 13.03
N ILE A 997 -2.78 43.47 12.02
CA ILE A 997 -3.65 43.78 10.87
C ILE A 997 -5.04 43.18 11.11
N TYR A 998 -5.95 43.99 11.66
CA TYR A 998 -7.32 43.55 12.00
C TYR A 998 -8.32 43.63 10.82
N SER A 999 -8.01 44.34 9.74
CA SER A 999 -8.92 44.60 8.61
C SER A 999 -8.21 44.69 7.26
N ARG A 1000 -8.96 44.56 6.15
CA ARG A 1000 -8.47 44.81 4.78
C ARG A 1000 -8.00 46.25 4.58
N ALA A 1001 -8.62 47.21 5.26
CA ALA A 1001 -8.17 48.60 5.24
C ALA A 1001 -6.76 48.76 5.85
N ALA A 1002 -6.49 48.11 7.00
CA ALA A 1002 -5.18 48.09 7.61
C ALA A 1002 -4.14 47.34 6.74
N LEU A 1003 -4.55 46.21 6.12
CA LEU A 1003 -3.72 45.46 5.18
C LEU A 1003 -3.28 46.34 3.99
N ARG A 1004 -4.23 47.00 3.32
CA ARG A 1004 -3.97 47.93 2.20
C ARG A 1004 -3.01 49.06 2.58
N GLN A 1005 -3.20 49.66 3.75
CA GLN A 1005 -2.33 50.74 4.24
C GLN A 1005 -0.90 50.25 4.49
N ASN A 1006 -0.74 49.08 5.11
CA ASN A 1006 0.56 48.47 5.36
C ASN A 1006 1.28 48.09 4.03
N MET A 1007 0.57 47.43 3.12
CA MET A 1007 1.08 47.07 1.79
C MET A 1007 1.50 48.29 0.96
N ALA A 1008 0.69 49.36 0.95
CA ALA A 1008 1.00 50.58 0.23
C ALA A 1008 2.27 51.26 0.76
N HIS A 1009 2.41 51.37 2.09
CA HIS A 1009 3.59 51.97 2.72
C HIS A 1009 4.87 51.18 2.45
N LEU A 1010 4.82 49.85 2.51
CA LEU A 1010 5.98 49.00 2.19
C LEU A 1010 6.34 49.08 0.70
N LYS A 1011 5.35 49.12 -0.20
CA LYS A 1011 5.58 49.27 -1.64
C LYS A 1011 6.20 50.63 -2.00
N GLU A 1012 5.80 51.70 -1.32
CA GLU A 1012 6.45 53.02 -1.43
C GLU A 1012 7.91 52.97 -0.96
N LYS A 1013 8.18 52.30 0.18
CA LYS A 1013 9.52 52.17 0.77
C LYS A 1013 10.49 51.28 -0.04
N LEU A 1014 9.98 50.24 -0.70
CA LEU A 1014 10.79 49.18 -1.32
C LEU A 1014 10.77 49.17 -2.86
N GLY A 1015 9.83 49.88 -3.50
CA GLY A 1015 9.65 49.92 -4.97
C GLY A 1015 9.03 48.66 -5.59
N HIS A 1016 9.30 47.49 -5.04
CA HIS A 1016 8.64 46.21 -5.34
C HIS A 1016 8.32 45.44 -4.05
N THR A 1017 7.26 44.62 -4.10
CA THR A 1017 6.82 43.74 -3.01
C THR A 1017 6.24 42.47 -3.60
N THR A 1018 6.56 41.32 -3.01
CA THR A 1018 5.81 40.06 -3.20
C THR A 1018 4.40 40.18 -2.59
N ILE A 1019 3.50 39.25 -2.92
CA ILE A 1019 2.10 39.25 -2.47
C ILE A 1019 1.99 39.28 -0.94
N ASP A 1020 2.86 38.54 -0.25
CA ASP A 1020 2.81 38.36 1.21
C ASP A 1020 3.84 39.19 1.99
N LEU A 1021 4.31 40.29 1.41
CA LEU A 1021 5.23 41.25 2.04
C LEU A 1021 6.52 40.57 2.52
N GLY A 1022 7.12 39.83 1.60
CA GLY A 1022 8.30 39.00 1.83
C GLY A 1022 9.63 39.65 1.45
N ILE A 1023 9.70 40.98 1.26
CA ILE A 1023 10.93 41.71 0.92
C ILE A 1023 11.31 42.65 2.08
N GLY A 1024 12.55 42.57 2.54
CA GLY A 1024 13.11 43.41 3.60
C GLY A 1024 13.94 44.58 3.06
N PRO A 1025 14.20 45.62 3.88
CA PRO A 1025 15.04 46.74 3.47
C PRO A 1025 16.52 46.35 3.33
N TYR A 1026 17.24 47.02 2.44
CA TYR A 1026 18.70 46.90 2.23
C TYR A 1026 19.54 47.49 3.40
N GLN A 1027 19.10 47.34 4.65
CA GLN A 1027 19.71 47.97 5.83
C GLN A 1027 20.49 46.95 6.66
N THR A 1028 21.71 47.29 7.08
CA THR A 1028 22.61 46.40 7.84
C THR A 1028 22.00 45.93 9.17
N GLU A 1029 21.33 46.85 9.88
CA GLU A 1029 20.66 46.57 11.16
C GLU A 1029 19.60 45.46 11.05
N ALA A 1030 18.90 45.37 9.92
CA ALA A 1030 17.92 44.32 9.66
C ALA A 1030 18.59 42.94 9.50
N ALA A 1031 19.76 42.89 8.85
CA ALA A 1031 20.55 41.65 8.73
C ALA A 1031 21.10 41.20 10.10
N ASP A 1032 21.46 42.13 10.99
CA ASP A 1032 21.90 41.79 12.36
C ASP A 1032 20.74 41.30 13.24
N ARG A 1033 19.54 41.87 13.14
CA ARG A 1033 18.35 41.35 13.83
C ARG A 1033 17.99 39.92 13.40
N LEU A 1034 18.17 39.58 12.13
CA LEU A 1034 17.87 38.23 11.62
C LEU A 1034 18.83 37.15 12.12
N LYS A 1035 20.07 37.49 12.51
CA LYS A 1035 21.01 36.56 13.18
C LYS A 1035 20.49 36.05 14.54
N CYS A 1036 19.45 36.67 15.10
CA CYS A 1036 18.80 36.21 16.33
C CYS A 1036 17.69 35.17 16.11
N ILE A 1037 17.26 34.91 14.85
CA ILE A 1037 16.31 33.85 14.53
C ILE A 1037 16.90 32.48 14.87
N LYS A 1038 16.10 31.57 15.41
CA LYS A 1038 16.48 30.16 15.61
C LYS A 1038 15.44 29.22 15.03
N GLY A 1039 15.86 28.38 14.09
CA GLY A 1039 14.96 27.50 13.34
C GLY A 1039 13.90 28.29 12.57
N HIS A 1040 12.77 27.62 12.33
CA HIS A 1040 11.68 28.15 11.50
C HIS A 1040 10.41 28.47 12.29
N LEU A 1041 10.30 28.02 13.55
CA LEU A 1041 9.07 28.10 14.33
C LEU A 1041 8.63 29.53 14.63
N VAL A 1042 7.35 29.82 14.39
CA VAL A 1042 6.68 31.09 14.71
C VAL A 1042 5.30 30.83 15.32
N CYS A 1043 4.79 31.76 16.14
CA CYS A 1043 3.40 31.73 16.61
C CYS A 1043 2.44 31.87 15.42
N PHE A 1044 1.35 31.10 15.41
CA PHE A 1044 0.26 31.29 14.45
C PHE A 1044 -0.60 32.49 14.87
N PRO A 1045 -0.81 33.52 14.02
CA PRO A 1045 -1.59 34.70 14.39
C PRO A 1045 -3.07 34.35 14.53
N LEU A 1046 -3.68 34.70 15.67
CA LEU A 1046 -5.07 34.31 16.00
C LEU A 1046 -6.11 35.40 15.70
N GLU A 1047 -5.66 36.64 15.52
CA GLU A 1047 -6.42 37.89 15.45
C GLU A 1047 -6.33 38.56 14.06
N PHE A 1048 -5.38 38.14 13.21
CA PHE A 1048 -5.20 38.65 11.83
C PHE A 1048 -6.50 38.63 11.02
N MET A 1049 -6.92 39.80 10.51
CA MET A 1049 -8.21 40.02 9.81
C MET A 1049 -9.46 39.63 10.63
N ARG A 1050 -9.43 39.70 11.97
CA ARG A 1050 -10.58 39.41 12.84
C ARG A 1050 -11.80 40.31 12.59
N GLY A 1051 -11.60 41.53 12.10
CA GLY A 1051 -12.67 42.48 11.76
C GLY A 1051 -13.36 42.21 10.42
N GLU A 1052 -12.92 41.23 9.65
CA GLU A 1052 -13.44 40.92 8.30
C GLU A 1052 -14.25 39.63 8.28
N ASP A 1053 -15.32 39.64 7.48
CA ASP A 1053 -15.88 38.40 6.95
C ASP A 1053 -14.97 37.92 5.81
N LEU A 1054 -14.39 36.73 6.00
CA LEU A 1054 -13.46 36.09 5.06
C LEU A 1054 -14.17 35.06 4.15
N ARG A 1055 -15.50 34.96 4.20
CA ARG A 1055 -16.25 34.16 3.22
C ARG A 1055 -16.24 34.84 1.85
N PRO A 1056 -16.38 34.09 0.74
CA PRO A 1056 -16.54 34.68 -0.58
C PRO A 1056 -17.74 35.63 -0.65
N VAL A 1057 -17.68 36.62 -1.55
CA VAL A 1057 -18.75 37.60 -1.80
C VAL A 1057 -19.36 37.46 -3.19
N PHE A 1058 -20.57 37.99 -3.39
CA PHE A 1058 -21.43 37.70 -4.56
C PHE A 1058 -20.83 37.95 -5.96
N ASN A 1059 -19.75 38.71 -6.07
CA ASN A 1059 -19.02 39.01 -7.30
C ASN A 1059 -17.78 38.12 -7.53
N GLU A 1060 -17.53 37.15 -6.66
CA GLU A 1060 -16.45 36.16 -6.74
C GLU A 1060 -17.01 34.80 -7.18
N THR A 1061 -16.25 34.02 -7.96
CA THR A 1061 -16.72 32.72 -8.47
C THR A 1061 -16.99 31.71 -7.35
N GLU A 1062 -16.17 31.74 -6.31
CA GLU A 1062 -16.25 30.88 -5.12
C GLU A 1062 -17.55 31.04 -4.33
N PHE A 1063 -18.25 32.18 -4.44
CA PHE A 1063 -19.56 32.36 -3.80
C PHE A 1063 -20.65 31.43 -4.34
N TYR A 1064 -20.50 30.98 -5.58
CA TYR A 1064 -21.42 30.06 -6.25
C TYR A 1064 -20.99 28.58 -6.11
N VAL A 1065 -19.90 28.32 -5.39
CA VAL A 1065 -19.39 26.98 -5.08
C VAL A 1065 -19.97 26.50 -3.75
N SER A 1066 -20.21 25.19 -3.61
CA SER A 1066 -20.70 24.63 -2.35
C SER A 1066 -19.68 24.85 -1.22
N PRO A 1067 -20.09 25.36 -0.04
CA PRO A 1067 -19.17 25.58 1.09
C PRO A 1067 -18.32 24.35 1.47
N HIS A 1068 -18.88 23.14 1.30
CA HIS A 1068 -18.23 21.83 1.49
C HIS A 1068 -16.97 21.57 0.64
N VAL A 1069 -16.60 22.48 -0.27
CA VAL A 1069 -15.31 22.47 -0.98
C VAL A 1069 -14.18 23.01 -0.10
N TYR A 1070 -14.50 23.87 0.87
CA TYR A 1070 -13.55 24.62 1.70
C TYR A 1070 -13.48 24.14 3.16
N HIS A 1071 -14.37 23.24 3.60
CA HIS A 1071 -14.41 22.64 4.94
C HIS A 1071 -14.64 21.13 4.92
#